data_AF-Q97BD5-F1
#
_entry.id   AF-Q97BD5-F1
#
_cell.length_a   1.000
_cell.length_b   1.000
_cell.length_c   1.000
_cell.angle_alpha   90.00
_cell.angle_beta   90.00
_cell.angle_gamma   90.00
#
_symmetry.space_group_name_H-M   'P 1'
#
loop_
_entity.id
_entity.type
_entity.pdbx_description
1 polymer ?
#
loop_
_entity_poly.entity_id
_entity_poly.type
_entity_poly.pdbx_seq_one_letter_code
_entity_poly.pdbx_strand_id
1 'polypeptide(L)'
;MIYRHIKIRDMNDDDLINMSKRHGLSLSLDEMKAVRDYFIKEGRDPIDAEIHAIAQSWSEHCSYKSSKFYLKKYLTNLKTDYTILAMEDDAGVVEFDKDYAYVLKMESHNHPSAVEPYGGAATGIGGIVRDVVCMGAQPIALVDSLFMGDVASQKYDALLSPRYIFQGVVGGIRDYGNRIGVPNVAGSVYFDQSYNSNPLVNAGCIGIVRKDRIVRSKSYKAGDKLLLVGGKTGRDGIHGVNFASATLTRISKSSRNAIQLGNPIVEHPMMRAVLEANELGIIKAMKDLGGGGLSSAATEMVFAGGFGAEISLDDIKLKDTDMSGWEIWISESQERMLVEVLPEDVEKMKEIAEKWSLDFSILGTVVEGKKITVRYKNKKIIDMDIEFLDKAPVYQRPFERKNIEKKVSIPSEPEDLNDFALNFVSRLNNSARFNVVRQYDHTVRGSTIVGPFSGRPNLETHSDATVIKPLEDSMRGLLITSGSRPNFVSIDPYNGTLETLSEAVRNIVSTGGKPNSVVDALNFGNPERQDIMGQFVESVRAIGDFCRKFSLPVVAGNVSFYNEFRNKDIMPTPTIMMVGIIDDVTKARTTYFKKNKSQIYLVGTPCDNLSGSEYARMNNIFDGFLPAPNLSELQLEIEKIGKFSPYILSAHDVSDGGLFMALAEMSFGSGIGFNIDLGNVSASRSSVKLFSECGNQIVLEIDPIHEEEFTAEFKDLKIVRIGETGGDRIIIDEYGMNLVDLPVQDLRERWEHGLDAYI
;
A
#
# COMPACT_ATOMS: atom_id res chain seq x y z
N MET A 1 3.45 7.45 39.96
CA MET A 1 4.84 7.97 39.97
C MET A 1 4.96 8.88 38.74
N ILE A 2 5.42 10.13 38.87
CA ILE A 2 5.31 11.11 37.75
C ILE A 2 6.33 10.78 36.65
N TYR A 3 7.59 10.52 37.04
CA TYR A 3 8.68 10.12 36.16
C TYR A 3 9.81 9.46 36.96
N ARG A 4 10.79 8.87 36.26
CA ARG A 4 12.03 8.30 36.83
C ARG A 4 13.26 8.92 36.16
N HIS A 5 14.32 9.15 36.93
CA HIS A 5 15.64 9.48 36.38
C HIS A 5 16.39 8.20 36.01
N ILE A 6 17.06 8.21 34.86
CA ILE A 6 17.87 7.10 34.38
C ILE A 6 19.34 7.54 34.34
N LYS A 7 20.17 6.95 35.20
CA LYS A 7 21.59 7.29 35.34
C LYS A 7 22.43 6.75 34.18
N ILE A 8 22.20 7.24 32.97
CA ILE A 8 22.83 6.71 31.76
C ILE A 8 24.30 7.13 31.62
N ARG A 9 24.68 8.28 32.19
CA ARG A 9 26.01 8.89 31.96
C ARG A 9 27.19 8.04 32.43
N ASP A 10 26.96 7.21 33.44
CA ASP A 10 27.98 6.34 34.04
C ASP A 10 27.91 4.89 33.52
N MET A 11 26.99 4.59 32.58
CA MET A 11 26.79 3.24 32.07
C MET A 11 27.89 2.85 31.07
N ASN A 12 28.46 1.65 31.28
CA ASN A 12 29.33 1.00 30.30
C ASN A 12 28.51 0.32 29.18
N ASP A 13 29.19 -0.27 28.21
CA ASP A 13 28.55 -0.89 27.05
C ASP A 13 27.57 -2.02 27.42
N ASP A 14 27.91 -2.85 28.41
CA ASP A 14 27.03 -3.93 28.89
C ASP A 14 25.78 -3.38 29.58
N ASP A 15 25.93 -2.33 30.38
CA ASP A 15 24.82 -1.64 31.04
C ASP A 15 23.85 -1.04 30.02
N LEU A 16 24.38 -0.41 28.96
CA LEU A 16 23.58 0.17 27.87
C LEU A 16 22.78 -0.88 27.10
N ILE A 17 23.42 -2.01 26.73
CA ILE A 17 22.74 -3.13 26.06
C ILE A 17 21.61 -3.68 26.95
N ASN A 18 21.91 -3.89 28.23
CA ASN A 18 20.94 -4.40 29.19
C ASN A 18 19.77 -3.44 29.39
N MET A 19 20.03 -2.14 29.42
CA MET A 19 19.00 -1.11 29.52
C MET A 19 18.08 -1.12 28.29
N SER A 20 18.65 -1.10 27.08
CA SER A 20 17.88 -1.15 25.83
C SER A 20 16.95 -2.37 25.78
N LYS A 21 17.47 -3.55 26.14
CA LYS A 21 16.67 -4.78 26.22
C LYS A 21 15.58 -4.72 27.31
N ARG A 22 15.92 -4.29 28.52
CA ARG A 22 15.01 -4.28 29.68
C ARG A 22 13.82 -3.34 29.48
N HIS A 23 14.06 -2.20 28.82
CA HIS A 23 13.04 -1.17 28.58
C HIS A 23 12.36 -1.29 27.21
N GLY A 24 12.68 -2.32 26.42
CA GLY A 24 12.08 -2.50 25.09
C GLY A 24 12.37 -1.34 24.14
N LEU A 25 13.56 -0.75 24.23
CA LEU A 25 13.93 0.43 23.43
C LEU A 25 14.30 0.07 22.00
N SER A 26 14.73 -1.18 21.75
CA SER A 26 15.19 -1.65 20.45
C SER A 26 16.30 -0.78 19.82
N LEU A 27 17.08 -0.08 20.66
CA LEU A 27 18.25 0.70 20.24
C LEU A 27 19.50 -0.17 20.26
N SER A 28 20.30 -0.04 19.21
CA SER A 28 21.64 -0.65 19.10
C SER A 28 22.62 -0.06 20.12
N LEU A 29 23.77 -0.71 20.29
CA LEU A 29 24.81 -0.19 21.18
C LEU A 29 25.30 1.20 20.74
N ASP A 30 25.49 1.42 19.44
CA ASP A 30 25.96 2.69 18.91
C ASP A 30 24.91 3.81 19.11
N GLU A 31 23.63 3.49 18.93
CA GLU A 31 22.54 4.42 19.24
C GLU A 31 22.47 4.74 20.73
N MET A 32 22.59 3.73 21.61
CA MET A 32 22.62 3.93 23.06
C MET A 32 23.83 4.75 23.50
N LYS A 33 24.99 4.58 22.87
CA LYS A 33 26.17 5.44 23.08
C LYS A 33 25.88 6.87 22.67
N ALA A 34 25.28 7.09 21.51
CA ALA A 34 24.89 8.43 21.07
C ALA A 34 23.93 9.12 22.06
N VAL A 35 22.96 8.37 22.60
CA VAL A 35 22.06 8.88 23.66
C VAL A 35 22.82 9.22 24.93
N ARG A 36 23.70 8.33 25.41
CA ARG A 36 24.54 8.61 26.59
C ARG A 36 25.38 9.87 26.38
N ASP A 37 26.07 9.96 25.26
CA ASP A 37 27.02 11.03 24.97
C ASP A 37 26.30 12.39 24.83
N TYR A 38 25.06 12.40 24.30
CA TYR A 38 24.19 13.58 24.34
C TYR A 38 23.90 14.04 25.77
N PHE A 39 23.49 13.13 26.66
CA PHE A 39 23.17 13.49 28.04
C PHE A 39 24.41 13.83 28.89
N ILE A 40 25.57 13.28 28.56
CA ILE A 40 26.86 13.74 29.12
C ILE A 40 27.09 15.21 28.72
N LYS A 41 26.91 15.55 27.44
CA LYS A 41 27.08 16.92 26.94
C LYS A 41 26.08 17.90 27.57
N GLU A 42 24.83 17.50 27.74
CA GLU A 42 23.80 18.30 28.43
C GLU A 42 24.06 18.44 29.94
N GLY A 43 24.99 17.68 30.51
CA GLY A 43 25.37 17.77 31.92
C GLY A 43 24.32 17.22 32.89
N ARG A 44 23.35 16.42 32.42
CA ARG A 44 22.28 15.85 33.22
C ARG A 44 21.90 14.44 32.79
N ASP A 45 21.33 13.68 33.72
CA ASP A 45 20.72 12.40 33.37
C ASP A 45 19.32 12.60 32.76
N PRO A 46 18.92 11.75 31.80
CA PRO A 46 17.59 11.77 31.23
C PRO A 46 16.49 11.38 32.22
N ILE A 47 15.30 11.84 31.89
CA ILE A 47 14.04 11.32 32.42
C ILE A 47 13.57 10.16 31.54
N ASP A 48 12.85 9.18 32.11
CA ASP A 48 12.28 8.05 31.37
C ASP A 48 11.55 8.46 30.09
N ALA A 49 10.67 9.46 30.16
CA ALA A 49 9.96 10.00 29.00
C ALA A 49 10.87 10.39 27.82
N GLU A 50 12.06 10.95 28.11
CA GLU A 50 13.01 11.39 27.08
C GLU A 50 13.64 10.21 26.35
N ILE A 51 13.98 9.15 27.08
CA ILE A 51 14.55 7.94 26.47
C ILE A 51 13.50 7.19 25.65
N HIS A 52 12.28 7.11 26.19
CA HIS A 52 11.16 6.50 25.47
C HIS A 52 10.85 7.27 24.17
N ALA A 53 10.86 8.61 24.22
CA ALA A 53 10.69 9.46 23.04
C ALA A 53 11.79 9.20 21.99
N ILE A 54 13.07 9.21 22.39
CA ILE A 54 14.19 8.93 21.47
C ILE A 54 14.05 7.53 20.86
N ALA A 55 13.74 6.52 21.66
CA ALA A 55 13.63 5.14 21.18
C ALA A 55 12.55 4.99 20.10
N GLN A 56 11.38 5.62 20.29
CA GLN A 56 10.31 5.59 19.31
C GLN A 56 10.73 6.34 18.02
N SER A 57 11.25 7.57 18.13
CA SER A 57 11.69 8.36 16.97
C SER A 57 12.84 7.70 16.19
N TRP A 58 13.74 6.98 16.87
CA TRP A 58 14.88 6.30 16.26
C TRP A 58 14.61 4.83 15.90
N SER A 59 13.36 4.37 16.06
CA SER A 59 12.91 3.07 15.56
C SER A 59 13.06 3.01 14.03
N GLU A 60 13.22 1.81 13.45
CA GLU A 60 13.29 1.67 11.99
C GLU A 60 12.02 2.21 11.33
N HIS A 61 10.86 1.94 11.95
CA HIS A 61 9.54 2.36 11.48
C HIS A 61 9.40 3.88 11.32
N CYS A 62 9.86 4.67 12.30
CA CYS A 62 9.75 6.14 12.24
C CYS A 62 10.92 6.76 11.47
N SER A 63 12.14 6.27 11.68
CA SER A 63 13.34 6.95 11.18
C SER A 63 13.75 6.55 9.77
N TYR A 64 13.30 5.38 9.29
CA TYR A 64 13.75 4.78 8.03
C TYR A 64 15.29 4.64 7.98
N LYS A 65 15.94 4.44 9.12
CA LYS A 65 17.40 4.52 9.25
C LYS A 65 18.17 3.57 8.32
N SER A 66 17.59 2.44 7.93
CA SER A 66 18.21 1.49 7.00
C SER A 66 17.88 1.76 5.52
N SER A 67 16.74 2.40 5.23
CA SER A 67 16.25 2.65 3.86
C SER A 67 16.52 4.06 3.35
N LYS A 68 16.49 5.07 4.22
CA LYS A 68 16.51 6.51 3.87
C LYS A 68 17.65 6.91 2.95
N PHE A 69 18.84 6.33 3.12
CA PHE A 69 19.97 6.58 2.22
C PHE A 69 19.66 6.16 0.77
N TYR A 70 19.14 4.95 0.57
CA TYR A 70 18.87 4.39 -0.75
C TYR A 70 17.60 4.96 -1.39
N LEU A 71 16.56 5.23 -0.60
CA LEU A 71 15.39 5.96 -1.07
C LEU A 71 15.80 7.32 -1.61
N LYS A 72 16.64 8.08 -0.87
CA LYS A 72 17.17 9.36 -1.37
C LYS A 72 17.99 9.18 -2.64
N LYS A 73 18.86 8.16 -2.68
CA LYS A 73 19.73 7.90 -3.83
C LYS A 73 18.96 7.66 -5.13
N TYR A 74 17.86 6.90 -5.09
CA TYR A 74 17.18 6.44 -6.30
C TYR A 74 15.83 7.10 -6.57
N LEU A 75 15.13 7.59 -5.54
CA LEU A 75 13.78 8.13 -5.64
C LEU A 75 13.69 9.66 -5.49
N THR A 76 14.79 10.33 -5.13
CA THR A 76 14.81 11.80 -5.10
C THR A 76 14.72 12.39 -6.51
N ASN A 77 14.07 13.55 -6.64
CA ASN A 77 13.83 14.26 -7.89
C ASN A 77 12.91 13.54 -8.89
N LEU A 78 12.14 12.55 -8.44
CA LEU A 78 11.04 11.97 -9.22
C LEU A 78 9.78 12.83 -9.04
N LYS A 79 9.81 14.02 -9.65
CA LYS A 79 8.70 14.98 -9.64
C LYS A 79 8.38 15.40 -11.07
N THR A 80 7.13 15.80 -11.27
CA THR A 80 6.60 16.39 -12.51
C THR A 80 6.05 17.78 -12.23
N ASP A 81 5.72 18.54 -13.27
CA ASP A 81 5.13 19.89 -13.14
C ASP A 81 3.79 19.90 -12.39
N TYR A 82 3.08 18.77 -12.40
CA TYR A 82 1.81 18.58 -11.71
C TYR A 82 1.98 17.96 -10.30
N THR A 83 3.20 17.72 -9.84
CA THR A 83 3.48 17.26 -8.48
C THR A 83 3.53 18.46 -7.52
N ILE A 84 2.60 18.52 -6.57
CA ILE A 84 2.55 19.62 -5.59
C ILE A 84 3.44 19.28 -4.40
N LEU A 85 3.25 18.11 -3.79
CA LEU A 85 4.07 17.58 -2.70
C LEU A 85 4.45 16.13 -3.00
N ALA A 86 5.73 15.80 -2.83
CA ALA A 86 6.20 14.42 -2.93
C ALA A 86 7.30 14.14 -1.90
N MET A 87 7.07 13.13 -1.06
CA MET A 87 7.99 12.71 0.00
C MET A 87 8.39 13.84 0.97
N GLU A 88 7.48 14.77 1.23
CA GLU A 88 7.70 15.96 2.08
C GLU A 88 6.81 16.02 3.32
N ASP A 89 5.65 15.38 3.28
CA ASP A 89 4.60 15.37 4.32
C ASP A 89 4.02 13.96 4.42
N ASP A 90 2.97 13.78 5.23
CA ASP A 90 2.32 12.49 5.52
C ASP A 90 1.80 11.77 4.26
N ALA A 91 1.31 12.54 3.30
CA ALA A 91 0.81 12.02 2.02
C ALA A 91 1.34 12.82 0.81
N GLY A 92 1.35 12.18 -0.35
CA GLY A 92 1.67 12.81 -1.61
C GLY A 92 0.50 13.68 -2.09
N VAL A 93 0.80 14.80 -2.74
CA VAL A 93 -0.23 15.71 -3.28
C VAL A 93 0.05 16.00 -4.73
N VAL A 94 -0.93 15.71 -5.58
CA VAL A 94 -0.80 15.79 -7.04
C VAL A 94 -1.96 16.58 -7.61
N GLU A 95 -1.69 17.40 -8.59
CA GLU A 95 -2.72 18.15 -9.30
C GLU A 95 -3.73 17.21 -9.96
N PHE A 96 -5.01 17.44 -9.67
CA PHE A 96 -6.12 16.78 -10.37
C PHE A 96 -6.58 17.63 -11.55
N ASP A 97 -6.79 18.93 -11.33
CA ASP A 97 -7.09 19.93 -12.36
C ASP A 97 -6.60 21.31 -11.90
N LYS A 98 -7.07 22.39 -12.53
CA LYS A 98 -6.65 23.76 -12.18
C LYS A 98 -6.88 24.10 -10.70
N ASP A 99 -7.99 23.68 -10.12
CA ASP A 99 -8.48 24.14 -8.82
C ASP A 99 -8.36 23.06 -7.73
N TYR A 100 -8.29 21.78 -8.13
CA TYR A 100 -8.24 20.63 -7.22
C TYR A 100 -6.94 19.84 -7.32
N ALA A 101 -6.59 19.20 -6.22
CA ALA A 101 -5.53 18.22 -6.08
C ALA A 101 -6.10 16.92 -5.50
N TYR A 102 -5.52 15.78 -5.86
CA TYR A 102 -5.74 14.53 -5.15
C TYR A 102 -4.55 14.24 -4.23
N VAL A 103 -4.87 13.66 -3.08
CA VAL A 103 -3.91 13.31 -2.03
C VAL A 103 -3.88 11.80 -1.93
N LEU A 104 -2.70 11.19 -1.80
CA LEU A 104 -2.57 9.74 -1.78
C LEU A 104 -1.40 9.27 -0.92
N LYS A 105 -1.63 8.13 -0.26
CA LYS A 105 -0.63 7.45 0.58
C LYS A 105 -0.93 5.95 0.60
N MET A 106 0.10 5.16 0.88
CA MET A 106 0.00 3.75 1.20
C MET A 106 0.94 3.42 2.36
N GLU A 107 0.49 2.57 3.27
CA GLU A 107 1.21 2.12 4.46
C GLU A 107 1.13 0.60 4.64
N SER A 108 1.71 0.10 5.72
CA SER A 108 1.72 -1.33 6.08
C SER A 108 1.37 -1.52 7.56
N HIS A 109 0.58 -2.54 7.88
CA HIS A 109 0.26 -2.90 9.26
C HIS A 109 0.54 -4.38 9.58
N ASN A 110 1.71 -4.85 9.11
CA ASN A 110 2.09 -6.27 9.05
C ASN A 110 2.19 -6.94 10.44
N HIS A 111 3.10 -6.47 11.30
CA HIS A 111 3.32 -7.08 12.63
C HIS A 111 2.08 -7.02 13.54
N PRO A 112 1.33 -5.90 13.59
CA PRO A 112 0.05 -5.89 14.30
C PRO A 112 -0.92 -6.94 13.76
N SER A 113 -1.11 -7.01 12.44
CA SER A 113 -2.02 -7.98 11.82
C SER A 113 -1.55 -9.44 11.97
N ALA A 114 -0.27 -9.71 12.18
CA ALA A 114 0.24 -11.04 12.48
C ALA A 114 -0.18 -11.55 13.87
N VAL A 115 -0.40 -10.63 14.81
CA VAL A 115 -0.61 -10.94 16.23
C VAL A 115 -2.07 -10.77 16.66
N GLU A 116 -2.73 -9.72 16.18
CA GLU A 116 -4.16 -9.45 16.36
C GLU A 116 -4.72 -8.96 15.01
N PRO A 117 -5.17 -9.89 14.14
CA PRO A 117 -5.43 -9.61 12.73
C PRO A 117 -6.53 -8.57 12.48
N TYR A 118 -7.59 -8.58 13.28
CA TYR A 118 -8.75 -7.70 13.09
C TYR A 118 -8.40 -6.26 13.43
N GLY A 119 -7.93 -6.00 14.65
CA GLY A 119 -7.52 -4.68 15.11
C GLY A 119 -6.29 -4.18 14.37
N GLY A 120 -5.32 -5.05 14.07
CA GLY A 120 -4.17 -4.71 13.24
C GLY A 120 -4.59 -4.13 11.88
N ALA A 121 -5.50 -4.80 11.16
CA ALA A 121 -5.94 -4.31 9.86
C ALA A 121 -6.86 -3.09 9.96
N ALA A 122 -7.78 -3.08 10.93
CA ALA A 122 -8.69 -1.97 11.17
C ALA A 122 -7.94 -0.66 11.50
N THR A 123 -6.92 -0.74 12.35
CA THR A 123 -6.07 0.42 12.68
C THR A 123 -5.18 0.85 11.53
N GLY A 124 -4.76 -0.07 10.66
CA GLY A 124 -4.10 0.28 9.40
C GLY A 124 -4.99 1.14 8.48
N ILE A 125 -6.29 0.82 8.39
CA ILE A 125 -7.27 1.63 7.65
C ILE A 125 -7.48 3.00 8.33
N GLY A 126 -7.59 3.05 9.66
CA GLY A 126 -7.70 4.34 10.36
C GLY A 126 -6.46 5.22 10.18
N GLY A 127 -5.26 4.66 10.32
CA GLY A 127 -4.00 5.38 10.09
C GLY A 127 -3.95 6.03 8.72
N ILE A 128 -4.17 5.25 7.66
CA ILE A 128 -4.05 5.75 6.29
C ILE A 128 -5.11 6.82 5.94
N VAL A 129 -6.30 6.74 6.54
CA VAL A 129 -7.34 7.76 6.39
C VAL A 129 -6.89 9.06 7.04
N ARG A 130 -6.30 8.98 8.24
CA ARG A 130 -5.78 10.15 8.94
C ARG A 130 -4.65 10.84 8.19
N ASP A 131 -3.75 10.09 7.54
CA ASP A 131 -2.69 10.68 6.71
C ASP A 131 -3.27 11.56 5.58
N VAL A 132 -4.33 11.09 4.92
CA VAL A 132 -4.99 11.84 3.86
C VAL A 132 -5.77 13.04 4.41
N VAL A 133 -6.49 12.85 5.52
CA VAL A 133 -7.23 13.94 6.20
C VAL A 133 -6.28 15.02 6.73
N CYS A 134 -5.08 14.64 7.16
CA CYS A 134 -4.02 15.54 7.63
C CYS A 134 -3.68 16.62 6.60
N MET A 135 -3.71 16.26 5.32
CA MET A 135 -3.47 17.21 4.21
C MET A 135 -4.68 18.10 3.87
N GLY A 136 -5.76 18.00 4.67
CA GLY A 136 -7.02 18.71 4.44
C GLY A 136 -7.92 18.06 3.39
N ALA A 137 -7.60 16.85 2.93
CA ALA A 137 -8.31 16.18 1.86
C ALA A 137 -9.46 15.31 2.37
N GLN A 138 -10.59 15.32 1.65
CA GLN A 138 -11.70 14.42 1.90
C GLN A 138 -11.35 13.04 1.33
N PRO A 139 -11.22 11.98 2.14
CA PRO A 139 -11.06 10.62 1.65
C PRO A 139 -12.17 10.23 0.69
N ILE A 140 -11.80 9.60 -0.42
CA ILE A 140 -12.71 9.19 -1.51
C ILE A 140 -12.58 7.71 -1.84
N ALA A 141 -11.44 7.10 -1.49
CA ALA A 141 -11.14 5.71 -1.79
C ALA A 141 -10.15 5.13 -0.79
N LEU A 142 -10.40 3.89 -0.40
CA LEU A 142 -9.44 2.99 0.22
C LEU A 142 -8.96 1.97 -0.80
N VAL A 143 -7.77 1.43 -0.53
CA VAL A 143 -7.12 0.40 -1.33
C VAL A 143 -6.47 -0.59 -0.37
N ASP A 144 -6.53 -1.90 -0.64
CA ASP A 144 -5.82 -2.90 0.17
C ASP A 144 -5.08 -3.95 -0.67
N SER A 145 -3.79 -4.14 -0.40
CA SER A 145 -3.00 -5.23 -0.98
C SER A 145 -2.56 -6.18 0.12
N LEU A 146 -3.06 -7.41 0.03
CA LEU A 146 -2.98 -8.42 1.06
C LEU A 146 -2.11 -9.58 0.59
N PHE A 147 -1.09 -9.91 1.38
CA PHE A 147 -0.22 -11.05 1.13
C PHE A 147 -0.34 -12.01 2.32
N MET A 148 -0.98 -13.15 2.05
CA MET A 148 -1.51 -14.05 3.06
C MET A 148 -0.82 -15.41 3.01
N GLY A 149 -0.76 -16.06 4.16
CA GLY A 149 -0.25 -17.41 4.28
C GLY A 149 -1.07 -18.45 3.51
N ASP A 150 -0.59 -19.69 3.51
CA ASP A 150 -1.32 -20.84 2.98
C ASP A 150 -2.56 -21.14 3.84
N VAL A 151 -3.71 -20.63 3.39
CA VAL A 151 -5.02 -20.84 4.03
C VAL A 151 -5.53 -22.29 3.96
N ALA A 152 -4.93 -23.13 3.11
CA ALA A 152 -5.20 -24.55 3.06
C ALA A 152 -4.42 -25.34 4.13
N SER A 153 -3.33 -24.77 4.68
CA SER A 153 -2.49 -25.46 5.67
C SER A 153 -3.21 -25.67 7.00
N GLN A 154 -3.17 -26.90 7.49
CA GLN A 154 -3.58 -27.26 8.86
C GLN A 154 -2.44 -27.18 9.88
N LYS A 155 -1.21 -26.85 9.45
CA LYS A 155 -0.01 -26.84 10.30
C LYS A 155 0.45 -25.41 10.58
N TYR A 156 0.33 -24.98 11.83
CA TYR A 156 0.73 -23.64 12.28
C TYR A 156 1.51 -23.75 13.60
N ASP A 157 2.85 -23.62 13.51
CA ASP A 157 3.78 -23.79 14.63
C ASP A 157 3.73 -22.60 15.61
N ALA A 158 2.92 -22.72 16.67
CA ALA A 158 2.77 -21.73 17.74
C ALA A 158 2.36 -20.31 17.30
N LEU A 159 1.81 -20.20 16.09
CA LEU A 159 1.26 -18.99 15.48
C LEU A 159 -0.26 -19.12 15.35
N LEU A 160 -0.93 -18.02 15.02
CA LEU A 160 -2.31 -18.06 14.55
C LEU A 160 -2.35 -18.80 13.19
N SER A 161 -3.46 -19.48 12.88
CA SER A 161 -3.58 -20.13 11.58
C SER A 161 -3.68 -19.07 10.47
N PRO A 162 -3.12 -19.32 9.26
CA PRO A 162 -3.25 -18.39 8.14
C PRO A 162 -4.70 -18.04 7.80
N ARG A 163 -5.62 -19.01 7.92
CA ARG A 163 -7.07 -18.79 7.72
C ARG A 163 -7.65 -17.81 8.75
N TYR A 164 -7.27 -17.92 10.03
CA TYR A 164 -7.73 -16.99 11.06
C TYR A 164 -7.19 -15.57 10.83
N ILE A 165 -5.91 -15.47 10.45
CA ILE A 165 -5.28 -14.19 10.10
C ILE A 165 -6.04 -13.55 8.94
N PHE A 166 -6.23 -14.29 7.85
CA PHE A 166 -6.91 -13.81 6.66
C PHE A 166 -8.33 -13.30 6.95
N GLN A 167 -9.16 -14.11 7.61
CA GLN A 167 -10.53 -13.72 7.99
C GLN A 167 -10.55 -12.48 8.90
N GLY A 168 -9.63 -12.42 9.87
CA GLY A 168 -9.52 -11.29 10.78
C GLY A 168 -9.11 -10.00 10.07
N VAL A 169 -8.11 -10.05 9.19
CA VAL A 169 -7.66 -8.90 8.39
C VAL A 169 -8.81 -8.38 7.50
N VAL A 170 -9.45 -9.26 6.74
CA VAL A 170 -10.57 -8.88 5.86
C VAL A 170 -11.72 -8.28 6.69
N GLY A 171 -12.05 -8.88 7.83
CA GLY A 171 -13.06 -8.36 8.75
C GLY A 171 -12.72 -6.99 9.33
N GLY A 172 -11.45 -6.75 9.66
CA GLY A 172 -10.96 -5.47 10.18
C GLY A 172 -11.04 -4.35 9.14
N ILE A 173 -10.59 -4.63 7.91
CA ILE A 173 -10.67 -3.68 6.78
C ILE A 173 -12.12 -3.33 6.49
N ARG A 174 -12.97 -4.36 6.35
CA ARG A 174 -14.41 -4.22 6.12
C ARG A 174 -15.05 -3.33 7.15
N ASP A 175 -14.90 -3.69 8.43
CA ASP A 175 -15.64 -3.04 9.50
C ASP A 175 -15.20 -1.58 9.67
N TYR A 176 -13.91 -1.28 9.49
CA TYR A 176 -13.43 0.10 9.60
C TYR A 176 -13.90 0.94 8.40
N GLY A 177 -13.55 0.54 7.18
CA GLY A 177 -13.87 1.27 5.94
C GLY A 177 -15.37 1.52 5.78
N ASN A 178 -16.18 0.48 5.98
CA ASN A 178 -17.64 0.60 5.84
C ASN A 178 -18.24 1.54 6.89
N ARG A 179 -17.75 1.53 8.14
CA ARG A 179 -18.30 2.37 9.22
C ARG A 179 -17.88 3.83 9.10
N ILE A 180 -16.69 4.12 8.56
CA ILE A 180 -16.30 5.51 8.30
C ILE A 180 -16.91 6.06 7.01
N GLY A 181 -17.50 5.20 6.17
CA GLY A 181 -18.12 5.60 4.92
C GLY A 181 -17.10 6.04 3.86
N VAL A 182 -16.01 5.30 3.73
CA VAL A 182 -15.04 5.46 2.63
C VAL A 182 -14.98 4.13 1.87
N PRO A 183 -15.28 4.12 0.55
CA PRO A 183 -15.35 2.88 -0.20
C PRO A 183 -13.95 2.30 -0.41
N ASN A 184 -13.80 0.98 -0.30
CA ASN A 184 -12.55 0.28 -0.61
C ASN A 184 -12.62 -0.28 -2.02
N VAL A 185 -11.91 0.35 -2.94
CA VAL A 185 -12.24 0.29 -4.37
C VAL A 185 -11.26 -0.52 -5.21
N ALA A 186 -10.06 -0.79 -4.71
CA ALA A 186 -9.02 -1.46 -5.48
C ALA A 186 -8.10 -2.22 -4.53
N GLY A 187 -7.37 -3.20 -5.04
CA GLY A 187 -6.53 -4.02 -4.19
C GLY A 187 -6.06 -5.29 -4.87
N SER A 188 -5.36 -6.10 -4.08
CA SER A 188 -4.88 -7.42 -4.50
C SER A 188 -4.88 -8.39 -3.32
N VAL A 189 -5.02 -9.68 -3.61
CA VAL A 189 -4.86 -10.73 -2.60
C VAL A 189 -3.98 -11.83 -3.19
N TYR A 190 -2.85 -12.07 -2.56
CA TYR A 190 -1.88 -13.08 -2.97
C TYR A 190 -1.60 -14.06 -1.84
N PHE A 191 -1.58 -15.36 -2.14
CA PHE A 191 -1.37 -16.43 -1.17
C PHE A 191 -0.05 -17.15 -1.39
N ASP A 192 0.77 -17.24 -0.34
CA ASP A 192 1.98 -18.05 -0.30
C ASP A 192 2.39 -18.40 1.14
N GLN A 193 2.95 -19.59 1.33
CA GLN A 193 3.40 -20.07 2.64
C GLN A 193 4.46 -19.18 3.30
N SER A 194 5.22 -18.37 2.55
CA SER A 194 6.20 -17.41 3.09
C SER A 194 5.56 -16.34 3.97
N TYR A 195 4.26 -16.07 3.81
CA TYR A 195 3.51 -15.11 4.61
C TYR A 195 2.78 -15.75 5.81
N ASN A 196 2.99 -17.05 6.08
CA ASN A 196 2.31 -17.76 7.18
C ASN A 196 2.50 -17.12 8.55
N SER A 197 3.68 -16.54 8.81
CA SER A 197 4.02 -15.90 10.09
C SER A 197 3.95 -14.38 10.04
N ASN A 198 4.10 -13.81 8.85
CA ASN A 198 4.21 -12.39 8.60
C ASN A 198 3.28 -12.05 7.41
N PRO A 199 1.96 -11.96 7.64
CA PRO A 199 1.06 -11.42 6.62
C PRO A 199 1.48 -10.00 6.30
N LEU A 200 1.29 -9.59 5.04
CA LEU A 200 1.43 -8.19 4.65
C LEU A 200 0.06 -7.58 4.45
N VAL A 201 -0.20 -6.49 5.16
CA VAL A 201 -1.46 -5.76 5.10
C VAL A 201 -1.09 -4.34 4.70
N ASN A 202 -1.06 -4.09 3.38
CA ASN A 202 -0.80 -2.77 2.85
C ASN A 202 -2.12 -2.04 2.61
N ALA A 203 -2.32 -0.90 3.26
CA ALA A 203 -3.52 -0.09 3.15
C ALA A 203 -3.18 1.24 2.47
N GLY A 204 -3.97 1.63 1.48
CA GLY A 204 -3.87 2.88 0.76
C GLY A 204 -5.12 3.73 0.93
N CYS A 205 -4.96 5.05 0.82
CA CYS A 205 -6.07 5.98 0.78
C CYS A 205 -5.81 7.07 -0.25
N ILE A 206 -6.88 7.47 -0.94
CA ILE A 206 -6.90 8.62 -1.84
C ILE A 206 -7.98 9.58 -1.35
N GLY A 207 -7.65 10.87 -1.35
CA GLY A 207 -8.57 11.97 -1.05
C GLY A 207 -8.54 13.05 -2.11
N ILE A 208 -9.52 13.96 -2.06
CA ILE A 208 -9.61 15.13 -2.94
C ILE A 208 -9.65 16.41 -2.10
N VAL A 209 -8.95 17.45 -2.55
CA VAL A 209 -8.86 18.73 -1.86
C VAL A 209 -8.77 19.89 -2.85
N ARG A 210 -9.29 21.05 -2.48
CA ARG A 210 -9.03 22.29 -3.20
C ARG A 210 -7.58 22.72 -2.97
N LYS A 211 -6.90 23.21 -4.00
CA LYS A 211 -5.48 23.61 -3.87
C LYS A 211 -5.24 24.69 -2.81
N ASP A 212 -6.19 25.60 -2.60
CA ASP A 212 -6.12 26.65 -1.58
C ASP A 212 -6.54 26.19 -0.16
N ARG A 213 -6.77 24.88 0.02
CA ARG A 213 -7.13 24.24 1.29
C ARG A 213 -6.21 23.07 1.64
N ILE A 214 -5.09 22.92 0.93
CA ILE A 214 -4.05 21.95 1.32
C ILE A 214 -3.41 22.43 2.63
N VAL A 215 -3.46 21.58 3.65
CA VAL A 215 -2.77 21.80 4.92
C VAL A 215 -1.41 21.12 4.87
N ARG A 216 -0.40 21.73 5.48
CA ARG A 216 0.95 21.16 5.61
C ARG A 216 1.18 20.69 7.03
N SER A 217 2.01 19.68 7.22
CA SER A 217 2.39 19.18 8.54
C SER A 217 3.61 19.93 9.08
N LYS A 218 3.52 21.26 9.06
CA LYS A 218 4.60 22.19 9.38
C LYS A 218 4.06 23.44 10.06
N SER A 219 4.58 23.77 11.23
CA SER A 219 4.28 25.03 11.92
C SER A 219 4.85 26.25 11.19
N TYR A 220 4.15 27.38 11.28
CA TYR A 220 4.53 28.62 10.59
C TYR A 220 4.89 29.77 11.49
N LYS A 221 4.38 29.78 12.74
CA LYS A 221 4.45 30.96 13.59
C LYS A 221 4.50 30.60 15.07
N ALA A 222 5.40 31.25 15.80
CA ALA A 222 5.41 31.19 17.26
C ALA A 222 4.19 31.94 17.84
N GLY A 223 3.62 31.40 18.91
CA GLY A 223 2.41 31.92 19.57
C GLY A 223 1.13 31.17 19.20
N ASP A 224 1.15 30.41 18.11
CA ASP A 224 0.01 29.59 17.66
C ASP A 224 -0.25 28.44 18.66
N LYS A 225 -1.51 28.02 18.75
CA LYS A 225 -1.99 27.06 19.74
C LYS A 225 -2.02 25.65 19.17
N LEU A 226 -1.49 24.71 19.95
CA LEU A 226 -1.52 23.28 19.66
C LEU A 226 -2.70 22.64 20.38
N LEU A 227 -3.56 21.95 19.63
CA LEU A 227 -4.78 21.33 20.12
C LEU A 227 -4.82 19.85 19.74
N LEU A 228 -5.40 19.03 20.60
CA LEU A 228 -5.69 17.63 20.31
C LEU A 228 -7.19 17.46 20.13
N VAL A 229 -7.59 16.83 19.02
CA VAL A 229 -9.01 16.58 18.68
C VAL A 229 -9.19 15.09 18.40
N GLY A 230 -10.27 14.50 18.90
CA GLY A 230 -10.65 13.11 18.59
C GLY A 230 -10.78 12.23 19.82
N GLY A 231 -10.15 11.05 19.79
CA GLY A 231 -10.26 10.02 20.82
C GLY A 231 -9.46 10.30 22.09
N LYS A 232 -9.87 9.66 23.19
CA LYS A 232 -9.16 9.70 24.48
C LYS A 232 -7.83 8.95 24.40
N THR A 233 -6.84 9.43 25.14
CA THR A 233 -5.52 8.80 25.24
C THR A 233 -5.51 7.70 26.30
N GLY A 234 -5.11 6.50 25.93
CA GLY A 234 -5.00 5.32 26.80
C GLY A 234 -3.63 4.65 26.71
N ARG A 235 -3.47 3.51 27.38
CA ARG A 235 -2.25 2.68 27.32
C ARG A 235 -2.22 1.81 26.07
N ASP A 236 -2.44 2.45 24.92
CA ASP A 236 -2.61 1.78 23.65
C ASP A 236 -1.30 1.86 22.84
N GLY A 237 -0.83 0.73 22.30
CA GLY A 237 0.35 0.68 21.43
C GLY A 237 1.64 1.23 22.05
N ILE A 238 1.77 1.25 23.37
CA ILE A 238 3.03 1.66 24.00
C ILE A 238 4.14 0.71 23.54
N HIS A 239 5.14 1.26 22.84
CA HIS A 239 6.22 0.53 22.13
C HIS A 239 5.79 -0.23 20.86
N GLY A 240 4.69 0.15 20.22
CA GLY A 240 4.22 -0.46 18.97
C GLY A 240 5.26 -0.37 17.85
N VAL A 241 5.82 0.82 17.61
CA VAL A 241 6.86 0.99 16.56
C VAL A 241 8.18 0.27 16.87
N ASN A 242 8.55 0.17 18.14
CA ASN A 242 9.71 -0.62 18.56
C ASN A 242 9.50 -2.11 18.32
N PHE A 243 8.27 -2.59 18.48
CA PHE A 243 7.88 -3.97 18.19
C PHE A 243 7.89 -4.26 16.69
N ALA A 244 7.41 -3.33 15.85
CA ALA A 244 7.45 -3.45 14.40
C ALA A 244 8.89 -3.36 13.82
N SER A 245 9.82 -2.78 14.58
CA SER A 245 11.24 -2.63 14.19
C SER A 245 12.12 -3.82 14.60
N ALA A 246 11.53 -4.98 14.93
CA ALA A 246 12.26 -6.17 15.35
C ALA A 246 11.63 -7.45 14.80
N THR A 247 12.45 -8.48 14.59
CA THR A 247 12.01 -9.81 14.13
C THR A 247 11.06 -10.47 15.14
N LEU A 248 9.96 -11.05 14.65
CA LEU A 248 9.04 -11.83 15.48
C LEU A 248 9.73 -13.14 15.93
N THR A 249 9.93 -13.30 17.24
CA THR A 249 10.52 -14.53 17.81
C THR A 249 9.51 -15.36 18.60
N ARG A 250 8.61 -14.68 19.34
CA ARG A 250 7.52 -15.30 20.09
C ARG A 250 6.35 -14.33 20.25
N ILE A 251 5.14 -14.76 19.92
CA ILE A 251 3.93 -14.01 20.19
C ILE A 251 3.54 -14.25 21.67
N SER A 252 3.67 -13.23 22.52
CA SER A 252 3.22 -13.31 23.91
C SER A 252 1.80 -12.76 24.06
N LYS A 253 1.16 -13.09 25.19
CA LYS A 253 -0.15 -12.51 25.55
C LYS A 253 -0.07 -10.98 25.73
N SER A 254 1.08 -10.47 26.19
CA SER A 254 1.30 -9.03 26.33
C SER A 254 1.41 -8.33 24.98
N SER A 255 2.01 -8.97 23.96
CA SER A 255 2.06 -8.42 22.59
C SER A 255 0.66 -8.27 21.98
N ARG A 256 -0.26 -9.21 22.25
CA ARG A 256 -1.65 -9.08 21.78
C ARG A 256 -2.37 -7.89 22.42
N ASN A 257 -2.19 -7.69 23.72
CA ASN A 257 -2.84 -6.58 24.42
C ASN A 257 -2.26 -5.20 24.02
N ALA A 258 -1.09 -5.15 23.39
CA ALA A 258 -0.52 -3.91 22.88
C ALA A 258 -1.19 -3.45 21.57
N ILE A 259 -1.84 -4.37 20.83
CA ILE A 259 -2.48 -4.06 19.55
C ILE A 259 -3.89 -3.57 19.81
N GLN A 260 -4.20 -2.46 19.17
CA GLN A 260 -5.37 -1.65 19.46
C GLN A 260 -6.55 -2.09 18.60
N LEU A 261 -7.76 -1.88 19.11
CA LEU A 261 -8.97 -1.90 18.30
C LEU A 261 -9.26 -0.47 17.89
N GLY A 262 -9.26 -0.23 16.57
CA GLY A 262 -9.67 1.06 16.03
C GLY A 262 -11.16 1.35 16.31
N ASN A 263 -11.49 2.61 16.46
CA ASN A 263 -12.84 3.09 16.73
C ASN A 263 -13.37 3.99 15.60
N PRO A 264 -13.86 3.40 14.50
CA PRO A 264 -14.32 4.17 13.33
C PRO A 264 -15.50 5.11 13.65
N ILE A 265 -16.22 4.87 14.75
CA ILE A 265 -17.33 5.71 15.22
C ILE A 265 -16.82 7.06 15.74
N VAL A 266 -15.57 7.13 16.24
CA VAL A 266 -14.92 8.39 16.63
C VAL A 266 -14.16 8.99 15.45
N GLU A 267 -13.54 8.15 14.62
CA GLU A 267 -12.81 8.61 13.43
C GLU A 267 -13.70 9.40 12.47
N HIS A 268 -14.90 8.90 12.16
CA HIS A 268 -15.76 9.58 11.19
C HIS A 268 -16.15 11.02 11.63
N PRO A 269 -16.68 11.26 12.84
CA PRO A 269 -16.91 12.62 13.32
C PRO A 269 -15.63 13.47 13.39
N MET A 270 -14.49 12.89 13.77
CA MET A 270 -13.19 13.59 13.79
C MET A 270 -12.80 14.08 12.39
N MET A 271 -12.88 13.20 11.38
CA MET A 271 -12.66 13.56 9.98
C MET A 271 -13.58 14.72 9.57
N ARG A 272 -14.88 14.64 9.88
CA ARG A 272 -15.84 15.69 9.50
C ARG A 272 -15.54 17.03 10.18
N ALA A 273 -15.21 17.01 11.47
CA ALA A 273 -14.87 18.21 12.23
C ALA A 273 -13.61 18.90 11.68
N VAL A 274 -12.57 18.12 11.41
CA VAL A 274 -11.30 18.62 10.88
C VAL A 274 -11.47 19.20 9.48
N LEU A 275 -12.19 18.51 8.59
CA LEU A 275 -12.46 19.01 7.24
C LEU A 275 -13.34 20.27 7.24
N GLU A 276 -14.33 20.36 8.15
CA GLU A 276 -15.14 21.57 8.34
C GLU A 276 -14.27 22.76 8.80
N ALA A 277 -13.39 22.54 9.78
CA ALA A 277 -12.46 23.55 10.25
C ALA A 277 -11.45 23.96 9.15
N ASN A 278 -10.99 23.02 8.33
CA ASN A 278 -10.11 23.32 7.21
C ASN A 278 -10.80 24.20 6.15
N GLU A 279 -12.06 23.89 5.79
CA GLU A 279 -12.79 24.69 4.81
C GLU A 279 -12.96 26.17 5.25
N LEU A 280 -13.13 26.39 6.56
CA LEU A 280 -13.16 27.71 7.18
C LEU A 280 -11.80 28.42 7.23
N GLY A 281 -10.69 27.73 6.94
CA GLY A 281 -9.34 28.28 6.89
C GLY A 281 -8.70 28.56 8.26
N ILE A 282 -9.24 27.96 9.34
CA ILE A 282 -8.75 28.19 10.71
C ILE A 282 -7.56 27.30 11.09
N ILE A 283 -7.42 26.14 10.45
CA ILE A 283 -6.28 25.23 10.65
C ILE A 283 -5.05 25.78 9.91
N LYS A 284 -3.92 25.94 10.63
CA LYS A 284 -2.65 26.43 10.07
C LYS A 284 -1.68 25.31 9.77
N ALA A 285 -1.65 24.29 10.63
CA ALA A 285 -0.93 23.05 10.43
C ALA A 285 -1.71 21.90 11.07
N MET A 286 -1.46 20.68 10.61
CA MET A 286 -2.10 19.48 11.11
C MET A 286 -1.12 18.32 11.07
N LYS A 287 -1.27 17.37 11.99
CA LYS A 287 -0.50 16.13 12.01
C LYS A 287 -1.33 14.99 12.59
N ASP A 288 -1.31 13.83 11.94
CA ASP A 288 -1.91 12.63 12.49
C ASP A 288 -1.17 12.15 13.75
N LEU A 289 -1.84 11.32 14.55
CA LEU A 289 -1.18 10.60 15.64
C LEU A 289 -1.15 9.10 15.31
N GLY A 290 -0.03 8.65 14.77
CA GLY A 290 0.31 7.25 14.57
C GLY A 290 1.43 6.77 15.51
N GLY A 291 2.48 6.21 14.91
CA GLY A 291 3.65 5.67 15.60
C GLY A 291 4.34 6.71 16.48
N GLY A 292 4.61 6.36 17.75
CA GLY A 292 5.19 7.30 18.72
C GLY A 292 4.23 8.36 19.29
N GLY A 293 2.99 8.44 18.80
CA GLY A 293 1.94 9.29 19.36
C GLY A 293 2.27 10.80 19.32
N LEU A 294 1.94 11.51 20.41
CA LEU A 294 2.22 12.94 20.54
C LEU A 294 3.72 13.25 20.44
N SER A 295 4.58 12.32 20.87
CA SER A 295 6.02 12.49 20.75
C SER A 295 6.46 12.71 19.32
N SER A 296 6.00 11.90 18.36
CA SER A 296 6.32 12.07 16.95
C SER A 296 5.57 13.28 16.39
N ALA A 297 4.23 13.28 16.54
CA ALA A 297 3.38 14.25 15.87
C ALA A 297 3.75 15.70 16.21
N ALA A 298 3.95 16.00 17.50
CA ALA A 298 4.26 17.35 17.92
C ALA A 298 5.69 17.77 17.57
N THR A 299 6.66 16.86 17.62
CA THR A 299 8.06 17.20 17.33
C THR A 299 8.29 17.38 15.84
N GLU A 300 7.78 16.47 15.01
CA GLU A 300 7.87 16.55 13.55
C GLU A 300 7.25 17.85 13.02
N MET A 301 6.02 18.17 13.46
CA MET A 301 5.29 19.33 12.94
C MET A 301 6.00 20.65 13.25
N VAL A 302 6.45 20.85 14.50
CA VAL A 302 7.16 22.10 14.86
C VAL A 302 8.57 22.16 14.29
N PHE A 303 9.26 21.02 14.21
CA PHE A 303 10.63 20.96 13.69
C PHE A 303 10.69 21.19 12.19
N ALA A 304 9.76 20.63 11.42
CA ALA A 304 9.59 20.96 9.99
C ALA A 304 9.41 22.48 9.80
N GLY A 305 8.76 23.13 10.78
CA GLY A 305 8.57 24.57 10.92
C GLY A 305 9.84 25.38 11.20
N GLY A 306 10.83 24.77 11.84
CA GLY A 306 11.94 25.48 12.46
C GLY A 306 11.59 26.07 13.83
N PHE A 307 10.57 25.53 14.50
CA PHE A 307 10.05 25.98 15.78
C PHE A 307 10.22 24.92 16.88
N GLY A 308 9.93 25.34 18.11
CA GLY A 308 9.79 24.50 19.29
C GLY A 308 8.36 24.47 19.80
N ALA A 309 8.14 23.77 20.91
CA ALA A 309 6.84 23.73 21.56
C ALA A 309 6.94 23.70 23.10
N GLU A 310 6.00 24.38 23.75
CA GLU A 310 5.71 24.18 25.17
C GLU A 310 4.35 23.48 25.31
N ILE A 311 4.36 22.25 25.82
CA ILE A 311 3.19 21.38 25.93
C ILE A 311 2.91 21.02 27.38
N SER A 312 1.63 21.00 27.75
CA SER A 312 1.10 20.44 28.99
C SER A 312 0.22 19.23 28.68
N LEU A 313 0.47 18.12 29.38
CA LEU A 313 -0.34 16.90 29.25
C LEU A 313 -1.56 16.90 30.17
N ASP A 314 -1.75 17.95 30.99
CA ASP A 314 -2.75 17.96 32.05
C ASP A 314 -4.20 18.11 31.54
N ASP A 315 -4.42 18.67 30.34
CA ASP A 315 -5.76 18.82 29.76
C ASP A 315 -6.20 17.61 28.89
N ILE A 316 -5.26 16.71 28.57
CA ILE A 316 -5.53 15.54 27.71
C ILE A 316 -6.60 14.65 28.35
N LYS A 317 -7.62 14.30 27.57
CA LYS A 317 -8.66 13.36 28.00
C LYS A 317 -8.11 11.95 27.99
N LEU A 318 -8.11 11.30 29.16
CA LEU A 318 -7.53 9.96 29.34
C LEU A 318 -8.61 8.87 29.41
N LYS A 319 -8.28 7.68 28.91
CA LYS A 319 -9.05 6.44 29.14
C LYS A 319 -8.83 5.96 30.59
N ASP A 320 -7.58 5.95 31.02
CA ASP A 320 -7.15 5.59 32.37
C ASP A 320 -6.62 6.82 33.11
N THR A 321 -7.15 7.13 34.30
CA THR A 321 -6.77 8.34 35.06
C THR A 321 -5.40 8.26 35.73
N ASP A 322 -4.79 7.08 35.79
CA ASP A 322 -3.55 6.80 36.51
C ASP A 322 -2.32 6.67 35.60
N MET A 323 -2.44 7.03 34.31
CA MET A 323 -1.32 7.04 33.38
C MET A 323 -0.19 7.98 33.84
N SER A 324 1.05 7.53 33.64
CA SER A 324 2.25 8.32 33.84
C SER A 324 2.53 9.24 32.65
N GLY A 325 3.37 10.26 32.85
CA GLY A 325 3.62 11.28 31.83
C GLY A 325 4.23 10.71 30.55
N TRP A 326 5.13 9.73 30.66
CA TRP A 326 5.71 9.07 29.49
C TRP A 326 4.68 8.20 28.75
N GLU A 327 3.82 7.45 29.46
CA GLU A 327 2.75 6.66 28.83
C GLU A 327 1.81 7.54 28.02
N ILE A 328 1.43 8.72 28.54
CA ILE A 328 0.57 9.67 27.81
C ILE A 328 1.30 10.22 26.57
N TRP A 329 2.58 10.57 26.71
CA TRP A 329 3.37 11.22 25.66
C TRP A 329 3.62 10.32 24.46
N ILE A 330 3.92 9.03 24.69
CA ILE A 330 4.23 8.07 23.62
C ILE A 330 3.06 7.12 23.30
N SER A 331 1.88 7.36 23.87
CA SER A 331 0.69 6.56 23.58
C SER A 331 0.33 6.66 22.11
N GLU A 332 0.11 5.52 21.48
CA GLU A 332 -0.27 5.39 20.07
C GLU A 332 -1.80 5.25 19.93
N SER A 333 -2.61 5.67 20.91
CA SER A 333 -4.08 5.63 20.82
C SER A 333 -4.58 6.20 19.49
N GLN A 334 -5.49 5.47 18.85
CA GLN A 334 -6.05 5.83 17.54
C GLN A 334 -7.03 7.02 17.58
N GLU A 335 -7.47 7.44 16.39
CA GLU A 335 -8.52 8.45 16.15
C GLU A 335 -8.21 9.82 16.75
N ARG A 336 -6.95 10.26 16.70
CA ARG A 336 -6.51 11.56 17.24
C ARG A 336 -5.81 12.38 16.17
N MET A 337 -6.01 13.69 16.22
CA MET A 337 -5.40 14.67 15.33
C MET A 337 -4.79 15.82 16.13
N LEU A 338 -3.54 16.18 15.83
CA LEU A 338 -2.90 17.38 16.31
C LEU A 338 -3.20 18.51 15.33
N VAL A 339 -3.74 19.62 15.82
CA VAL A 339 -4.03 20.80 14.99
C VAL A 339 -3.39 22.06 15.58
N GLU A 340 -2.83 22.87 14.70
CA GLU A 340 -2.30 24.21 14.99
C GLU A 340 -3.31 25.25 14.51
N VAL A 341 -3.71 26.15 15.42
CA VAL A 341 -4.64 27.25 15.13
C VAL A 341 -4.14 28.57 15.73
N LEU A 342 -4.66 29.68 15.25
CA LEU A 342 -4.42 30.97 15.88
C LEU A 342 -5.08 31.03 17.27
N PRO A 343 -4.54 31.81 18.24
CA PRO A 343 -5.15 31.96 19.56
C PRO A 343 -6.63 32.38 19.52
N GLU A 344 -7.01 33.26 18.59
CA GLU A 344 -8.38 33.72 18.39
C GLU A 344 -9.33 32.64 17.82
N ASP A 345 -8.80 31.61 17.16
CA ASP A 345 -9.58 30.55 16.50
C ASP A 345 -9.85 29.34 17.43
N VAL A 346 -9.26 29.31 18.63
CA VAL A 346 -9.40 28.19 19.59
C VAL A 346 -10.86 27.93 19.95
N GLU A 347 -11.64 28.98 20.25
CA GLU A 347 -13.05 28.81 20.63
C GLU A 347 -13.88 28.31 19.43
N LYS A 348 -13.52 28.72 18.21
CA LYS A 348 -14.21 28.23 17.01
C LYS A 348 -13.92 26.75 16.78
N MET A 349 -12.66 26.33 16.96
CA MET A 349 -12.30 24.91 16.85
C MET A 349 -13.03 24.07 17.90
N LYS A 350 -13.15 24.58 19.13
CA LYS A 350 -13.90 23.92 20.20
C LYS A 350 -15.39 23.79 19.88
N GLU A 351 -16.04 24.84 19.35
CA GLU A 351 -17.44 24.79 18.89
C GLU A 351 -17.65 23.69 17.85
N ILE A 352 -16.72 23.55 16.89
CA ILE A 352 -16.77 22.50 15.87
C ILE A 352 -16.60 21.11 16.51
N ALA A 353 -15.64 20.94 17.41
CA ALA A 353 -15.45 19.67 18.12
C ALA A 353 -16.71 19.26 18.92
N GLU A 354 -17.33 20.21 19.64
CA GLU A 354 -18.57 19.98 20.40
C GLU A 354 -19.75 19.61 19.48
N LYS A 355 -19.91 20.30 18.34
CA LYS A 355 -20.93 19.97 17.32
C LYS A 355 -20.83 18.52 16.85
N TRP A 356 -19.60 18.02 16.66
CA TRP A 356 -19.32 16.64 16.25
C TRP A 356 -19.17 15.67 17.43
N SER A 357 -19.44 16.10 18.67
CA SER A 357 -19.35 15.30 19.89
C SER A 357 -17.97 14.67 20.14
N LEU A 358 -16.91 15.43 19.88
CA LEU A 358 -15.53 14.99 20.01
C LEU A 358 -14.89 15.48 21.31
N ASP A 359 -13.96 14.70 21.86
CA ASP A 359 -13.07 15.20 22.90
C ASP A 359 -12.09 16.21 22.30
N PHE A 360 -11.78 17.23 23.09
CA PHE A 360 -10.95 18.37 22.72
C PHE A 360 -9.99 18.72 23.87
N SER A 361 -8.74 19.03 23.56
CA SER A 361 -7.74 19.44 24.56
C SER A 361 -6.82 20.52 24.03
N ILE A 362 -6.53 21.53 24.86
CA ILE A 362 -5.54 22.57 24.58
C ILE A 362 -4.21 22.08 25.14
N LEU A 363 -3.28 21.70 24.26
CA LEU A 363 -2.00 21.13 24.66
C LEU A 363 -0.99 22.19 25.03
N GLY A 364 -0.89 23.26 24.25
CA GLY A 364 0.29 24.11 24.34
C GLY A 364 0.38 25.21 23.30
N THR A 365 1.59 25.72 23.14
CA THR A 365 1.90 26.83 22.22
C THR A 365 3.19 26.54 21.46
N VAL A 366 3.21 26.89 20.17
CA VAL A 366 4.42 26.92 19.34
C VAL A 366 5.33 28.05 19.83
N VAL A 367 6.62 27.79 19.97
CA VAL A 367 7.59 28.78 20.48
C VAL A 367 8.79 28.92 19.55
N GLU A 368 9.50 30.05 19.64
CA GLU A 368 10.76 30.23 18.92
C GLU A 368 11.85 29.28 19.40
N GLY A 369 12.78 28.95 18.50
CA GLY A 369 13.89 28.02 18.76
C GLY A 369 13.58 26.59 18.32
N LYS A 370 14.41 25.63 18.73
CA LYS A 370 14.31 24.22 18.34
C LYS A 370 14.16 23.29 19.55
N LYS A 371 13.55 23.78 20.63
CA LYS A 371 13.44 23.04 21.89
C LYS A 371 12.00 22.64 22.15
N ILE A 372 11.79 21.42 22.62
CA ILE A 372 10.50 20.96 23.13
C ILE A 372 10.55 20.82 24.65
N THR A 373 9.56 21.43 25.31
CA THR A 373 9.33 21.30 26.75
C THR A 373 7.96 20.71 26.98
N VAL A 374 7.91 19.52 27.62
CA VAL A 374 6.64 18.88 27.97
C VAL A 374 6.51 18.84 29.49
N ARG A 375 5.35 19.25 30.00
CA ARG A 375 5.01 19.24 31.42
C ARG A 375 3.84 18.31 31.71
N TYR A 376 3.91 17.65 32.86
CA TYR A 376 2.80 16.89 33.42
C TYR A 376 2.76 17.11 34.92
N LYS A 377 1.59 17.47 35.47
CA LYS A 377 1.40 17.79 36.89
C LYS A 377 2.42 18.80 37.41
N ASN A 378 2.60 19.89 36.66
CA ASN A 378 3.57 20.96 36.91
C ASN A 378 5.05 20.55 36.94
N LYS A 379 5.39 19.32 36.53
CA LYS A 379 6.78 18.85 36.41
C LYS A 379 7.18 18.76 34.95
N LYS A 380 8.39 19.21 34.63
CA LYS A 380 8.97 19.03 33.31
C LYS A 380 9.40 17.57 33.15
N ILE A 381 8.83 16.88 32.17
CA ILE A 381 9.12 15.47 31.87
C ILE A 381 9.95 15.30 30.59
N ILE A 382 9.92 16.29 29.69
CA ILE A 382 10.79 16.39 28.51
C ILE A 382 11.41 17.80 28.48
N ASP A 383 12.72 17.88 28.25
CA ASP A 383 13.44 19.14 28.02
C ASP A 383 14.56 18.96 26.99
N MET A 384 14.18 18.85 25.71
CA MET A 384 15.09 18.34 24.68
C MET A 384 15.22 19.27 23.47
N ASP A 385 16.41 19.26 22.89
CA ASP A 385 16.62 19.74 21.53
C ASP A 385 15.92 18.79 20.55
N ILE A 386 15.05 19.35 19.70
CA ILE A 386 14.23 18.56 18.78
C ILE A 386 15.09 17.99 17.65
N GLU A 387 16.14 18.71 17.23
CA GLU A 387 17.03 18.19 16.19
C GLU A 387 17.73 16.91 16.65
N PHE A 388 18.13 16.79 17.91
CA PHE A 388 18.66 15.53 18.42
C PHE A 388 17.59 14.43 18.53
N LEU A 389 16.39 14.79 19.01
CA LEU A 389 15.30 13.84 19.21
C LEU A 389 14.86 13.19 17.89
N ASP A 390 14.72 14.00 16.83
CA ASP A 390 14.16 13.57 15.53
C ASP A 390 15.24 13.01 14.56
N LYS A 391 16.49 13.47 14.66
CA LYS A 391 17.55 13.13 13.70
C LYS A 391 18.26 11.83 14.05
N ALA A 392 17.55 10.72 13.87
CA ALA A 392 18.10 9.38 13.99
C ALA A 392 19.32 9.15 13.06
N PRO A 393 20.23 8.22 13.40
CA PRO A 393 21.30 7.79 12.51
C PRO A 393 20.75 7.31 11.16
N VAL A 394 21.51 7.57 10.09
CA VAL A 394 21.20 7.06 8.75
C VAL A 394 22.30 6.10 8.34
N TYR A 395 21.95 4.84 8.12
CA TYR A 395 22.90 3.80 7.77
C TYR A 395 22.97 3.63 6.25
N GLN A 396 24.20 3.58 5.73
CA GLN A 396 24.49 3.01 4.43
C GLN A 396 24.84 1.53 4.64
N ARG A 397 23.84 0.69 4.87
CA ARG A 397 24.07 -0.74 5.14
C ARG A 397 24.73 -1.41 3.92
N PRO A 398 25.72 -2.32 4.13
CA PRO A 398 26.27 -3.13 3.06
C PRO A 398 25.19 -4.07 2.49
N PHE A 399 25.31 -4.41 1.21
CA PHE A 399 24.38 -5.30 0.54
C PHE A 399 25.09 -6.15 -0.51
N GLU A 400 24.53 -7.33 -0.77
CA GLU A 400 24.97 -8.24 -1.82
C GLU A 400 23.87 -8.38 -2.88
N ARG A 401 24.23 -8.18 -4.14
CA ARG A 401 23.30 -8.43 -5.24
C ARG A 401 23.13 -9.92 -5.44
N LYS A 402 21.89 -10.37 -5.60
CA LYS A 402 21.59 -11.74 -5.99
C LYS A 402 22.25 -12.05 -7.34
N ASN A 403 23.02 -13.12 -7.40
CA ASN A 403 23.55 -13.62 -8.66
C ASN A 403 22.43 -14.35 -9.41
N ILE A 404 22.03 -13.83 -10.58
CA ILE A 404 20.92 -14.39 -11.35
C ILE A 404 21.46 -15.44 -12.32
N GLU A 405 21.15 -16.70 -12.07
CA GLU A 405 21.45 -17.78 -12.99
C GLU A 405 20.44 -17.79 -14.15
N LYS A 406 20.93 -17.85 -15.39
CA LYS A 406 20.08 -17.97 -16.59
C LYS A 406 19.64 -19.41 -16.83
N LYS A 407 19.08 -20.05 -15.80
CA LYS A 407 18.55 -21.41 -15.90
C LYS A 407 17.03 -21.34 -15.91
N VAL A 408 16.41 -21.95 -16.92
CA VAL A 408 14.96 -22.06 -17.03
C VAL A 408 14.60 -23.53 -16.90
N SER A 409 13.80 -23.84 -15.88
CA SER A 409 13.16 -25.14 -15.73
C SER A 409 11.94 -25.18 -16.65
N ILE A 410 11.79 -26.25 -17.44
CA ILE A 410 10.67 -26.41 -18.36
C ILE A 410 9.66 -27.37 -17.72
N PRO A 411 8.48 -26.90 -17.24
CA PRO A 411 7.47 -27.78 -16.65
C PRO A 411 6.91 -28.76 -17.69
N SER A 412 6.38 -29.91 -17.30
CA SER A 412 5.69 -30.82 -18.23
C SER A 412 4.39 -30.22 -18.76
N GLU A 413 4.08 -30.42 -20.06
CA GLU A 413 2.75 -30.06 -20.57
C GLU A 413 1.69 -31.04 -20.06
N PRO A 414 0.50 -30.55 -19.66
CA PRO A 414 -0.59 -31.43 -19.22
C PRO A 414 -1.08 -32.30 -20.39
N GLU A 415 -1.41 -33.55 -20.10
CA GLU A 415 -1.96 -34.47 -21.10
C GLU A 415 -3.38 -34.08 -21.53
N ASP A 416 -4.17 -33.55 -20.59
CA ASP A 416 -5.52 -33.01 -20.83
C ASP A 416 -5.57 -31.54 -20.37
N LEU A 417 -5.59 -30.62 -21.33
CA LEU A 417 -5.66 -29.19 -21.05
C LEU A 417 -7.05 -28.76 -20.54
N ASN A 418 -8.11 -29.54 -20.75
CA ASN A 418 -9.44 -29.21 -20.22
C ASN A 418 -9.50 -29.43 -18.70
N ASP A 419 -9.06 -30.61 -18.23
CA ASP A 419 -8.97 -30.89 -16.79
C ASP A 419 -7.95 -29.96 -16.11
N PHE A 420 -6.82 -29.69 -16.78
CA PHE A 420 -5.86 -28.71 -16.28
C PHE A 420 -6.50 -27.34 -16.11
N ALA A 421 -7.20 -26.83 -17.13
CA ALA A 421 -7.86 -25.52 -17.10
C ALA A 421 -8.86 -25.40 -15.94
N LEU A 422 -9.72 -26.40 -15.73
CA LEU A 422 -10.70 -26.41 -14.63
C LEU A 422 -10.04 -26.33 -13.26
N ASN A 423 -8.92 -27.03 -13.08
CA ASN A 423 -8.15 -26.96 -11.83
C ASN A 423 -7.39 -25.63 -11.71
N PHE A 424 -6.83 -25.13 -12.81
CA PHE A 424 -6.01 -23.92 -12.85
C PHE A 424 -6.79 -22.67 -12.45
N VAL A 425 -8.02 -22.50 -12.97
CA VAL A 425 -8.86 -21.33 -12.63
C VAL A 425 -9.32 -21.33 -11.17
N SER A 426 -9.35 -22.50 -10.52
CA SER A 426 -9.78 -22.65 -9.11
C SER A 426 -8.66 -22.45 -8.08
N ARG A 427 -7.42 -22.24 -8.53
CA ARG A 427 -6.29 -22.00 -7.63
C ARG A 427 -6.46 -20.67 -6.89
N LEU A 428 -5.99 -20.62 -5.64
CA LEU A 428 -6.15 -19.45 -4.76
C LEU A 428 -5.70 -18.13 -5.37
N ASN A 429 -4.63 -18.14 -6.17
CA ASN A 429 -4.11 -16.92 -6.81
C ASN A 429 -4.85 -16.54 -8.10
N ASN A 430 -5.60 -17.46 -8.72
CA ASN A 430 -6.35 -17.23 -9.95
C ASN A 430 -7.87 -17.05 -9.73
N SER A 431 -8.42 -17.65 -8.66
CA SER A 431 -9.87 -17.74 -8.45
C SER A 431 -10.54 -16.39 -8.17
N ALA A 432 -11.86 -16.30 -8.21
CA ALA A 432 -12.53 -15.06 -7.84
C ALA A 432 -12.24 -14.66 -6.38
N ARG A 433 -12.10 -13.35 -6.13
CA ARG A 433 -11.96 -12.79 -4.77
C ARG A 433 -13.29 -12.25 -4.24
N PHE A 434 -14.43 -12.75 -4.73
CA PHE A 434 -15.77 -12.23 -4.38
C PHE A 434 -16.02 -12.22 -2.87
N ASN A 435 -15.66 -13.30 -2.18
CA ASN A 435 -15.86 -13.41 -0.73
C ASN A 435 -14.99 -12.46 0.10
N VAL A 436 -14.00 -11.82 -0.49
CA VAL A 436 -13.22 -10.75 0.14
C VAL A 436 -13.85 -9.41 -0.22
N VAL A 437 -13.85 -9.10 -1.51
CA VAL A 437 -14.16 -7.78 -2.04
C VAL A 437 -15.63 -7.41 -1.84
N ARG A 438 -16.59 -8.35 -1.97
CA ARG A 438 -18.03 -8.07 -1.76
C ARG A 438 -18.36 -7.76 -0.30
N GLN A 439 -17.43 -7.95 0.64
CA GLN A 439 -17.64 -7.52 2.01
C GLN A 439 -17.49 -5.99 2.17
N TYR A 440 -16.71 -5.35 1.29
CA TYR A 440 -16.43 -3.93 1.35
C TYR A 440 -17.52 -3.13 0.64
N ASP A 441 -17.76 -1.91 1.10
CA ASP A 441 -18.53 -0.93 0.34
C ASP A 441 -17.68 -0.37 -0.82
N HIS A 442 -18.29 -0.26 -2.00
CA HIS A 442 -17.68 0.28 -3.22
C HIS A 442 -18.38 1.53 -3.75
N THR A 443 -19.48 1.95 -3.10
CA THR A 443 -20.51 2.82 -3.70
C THR A 443 -20.83 4.06 -2.89
N VAL A 444 -20.38 4.14 -1.63
CA VAL A 444 -20.53 5.33 -0.81
C VAL A 444 -19.99 6.54 -1.58
N ARG A 445 -20.74 7.65 -1.52
CA ARG A 445 -20.60 8.88 -2.33
C ARG A 445 -21.06 8.81 -3.79
N GLY A 446 -21.39 7.63 -4.31
CA GLY A 446 -21.89 7.48 -5.69
C GLY A 446 -20.86 7.86 -6.76
N SER A 447 -19.57 7.82 -6.42
CA SER A 447 -18.47 8.30 -7.27
C SER A 447 -17.74 7.21 -8.05
N THR A 448 -17.98 5.92 -7.73
CA THR A 448 -17.35 4.79 -8.39
C THR A 448 -18.06 4.47 -9.71
N ILE A 449 -17.33 4.60 -10.82
CA ILE A 449 -17.85 4.38 -12.18
C ILE A 449 -17.59 2.95 -12.65
N VAL A 450 -16.35 2.49 -12.45
CA VAL A 450 -15.95 1.09 -12.64
C VAL A 450 -15.44 0.63 -11.29
N GLY A 451 -16.11 -0.36 -10.69
CA GLY A 451 -15.69 -0.93 -9.41
C GLY A 451 -14.64 -2.03 -9.61
N PRO A 452 -14.18 -2.66 -8.50
CA PRO A 452 -13.21 -3.75 -8.56
C PRO A 452 -13.74 -4.99 -9.30
N PHE A 453 -15.06 -5.08 -9.45
CA PHE A 453 -15.70 -6.02 -10.36
C PHE A 453 -16.49 -5.29 -11.44
N SER A 454 -16.45 -5.83 -12.65
CA SER A 454 -17.24 -5.38 -13.80
C SER A 454 -17.87 -6.58 -14.51
N GLY A 455 -18.91 -6.36 -15.30
CA GLY A 455 -19.58 -7.45 -16.01
C GLY A 455 -21.08 -7.24 -16.12
N ARG A 456 -21.75 -8.23 -16.72
CA ARG A 456 -23.20 -8.31 -16.69
C ARG A 456 -23.67 -8.73 -15.28
N PRO A 457 -24.90 -8.38 -14.86
CA PRO A 457 -25.42 -8.80 -13.58
C PRO A 457 -25.36 -10.32 -13.38
N ASN A 458 -24.82 -10.77 -12.24
CA ASN A 458 -24.53 -12.18 -11.90
C ASN A 458 -23.46 -12.86 -12.76
N LEU A 459 -22.77 -12.09 -13.59
CA LEU A 459 -21.66 -12.52 -14.41
C LEU A 459 -20.47 -11.59 -14.20
N GLU A 460 -20.26 -11.09 -12.98
CA GLU A 460 -19.15 -10.18 -12.73
C GLU A 460 -17.79 -10.90 -12.88
N THR A 461 -16.76 -10.15 -13.25
CA THR A 461 -15.34 -10.53 -13.36
C THR A 461 -14.48 -9.43 -12.73
N HIS A 462 -13.16 -9.63 -12.63
CA HIS A 462 -12.24 -8.62 -12.10
C HIS A 462 -12.10 -7.43 -13.05
N SER A 463 -11.88 -6.25 -12.48
CA SER A 463 -11.48 -5.05 -13.22
C SER A 463 -9.99 -4.79 -13.01
N ASP A 464 -9.27 -4.43 -14.07
CA ASP A 464 -7.83 -4.12 -14.00
C ASP A 464 -7.53 -2.91 -13.11
N ALA A 465 -8.37 -1.88 -13.22
CA ALA A 465 -8.34 -0.71 -12.36
C ALA A 465 -9.77 -0.21 -12.09
N THR A 466 -9.95 0.39 -10.93
CA THR A 466 -11.21 1.08 -10.59
C THR A 466 -11.17 2.51 -11.08
N VAL A 467 -12.31 3.00 -11.56
CA VAL A 467 -12.50 4.40 -12.00
C VAL A 467 -13.38 5.16 -11.01
N ILE A 468 -12.87 6.25 -10.45
CA ILE A 468 -13.61 7.16 -9.58
C ILE A 468 -13.75 8.54 -10.22
N LYS A 469 -14.95 9.11 -10.12
CA LYS A 469 -15.26 10.50 -10.43
C LYS A 469 -15.25 11.32 -9.13
N PRO A 470 -14.14 11.99 -8.76
CA PRO A 470 -13.98 12.61 -7.44
C PRO A 470 -14.81 13.89 -7.23
N LEU A 471 -15.19 14.57 -8.31
CA LEU A 471 -15.94 15.84 -8.28
C LEU A 471 -17.28 15.67 -8.99
N GLU A 472 -18.36 16.20 -8.42
CA GLU A 472 -19.73 16.07 -8.97
C GLU A 472 -19.88 16.73 -10.35
N ASP A 473 -19.35 17.94 -10.50
CA ASP A 473 -19.47 18.77 -11.72
C ASP A 473 -18.36 18.53 -12.77
N SER A 474 -17.54 17.49 -12.60
CA SER A 474 -16.47 17.14 -13.55
C SER A 474 -16.67 15.73 -14.10
N MET A 475 -16.34 15.51 -15.38
CA MET A 475 -16.24 14.16 -15.94
C MET A 475 -14.84 13.57 -15.84
N ARG A 476 -13.87 14.35 -15.34
CA ARG A 476 -12.51 13.85 -15.10
C ARG A 476 -12.55 12.81 -13.97
N GLY A 477 -11.70 11.79 -14.09
CA GLY A 477 -11.63 10.71 -13.10
C GLY A 477 -10.22 10.24 -12.80
N LEU A 478 -10.12 9.48 -11.71
CA LEU A 478 -8.93 8.78 -11.26
C LEU A 478 -9.09 7.30 -11.52
N LEU A 479 -8.01 6.66 -11.97
CA LEU A 479 -7.91 5.22 -12.13
C LEU A 479 -6.99 4.66 -11.06
N ILE A 480 -7.38 3.59 -10.40
CA ILE A 480 -6.67 3.10 -9.21
C ILE A 480 -6.43 1.61 -9.35
N THR A 481 -5.17 1.20 -9.24
CA THR A 481 -4.74 -0.20 -9.19
C THR A 481 -3.64 -0.37 -8.14
N SER A 482 -3.54 -1.55 -7.54
CA SER A 482 -2.52 -1.81 -6.53
C SER A 482 -2.18 -3.29 -6.39
N GLY A 483 -0.88 -3.61 -6.36
CA GLY A 483 -0.42 -4.99 -6.25
C GLY A 483 1.10 -5.13 -6.23
N SER A 484 1.55 -6.39 -6.18
CA SER A 484 2.95 -6.77 -6.32
C SER A 484 3.05 -8.14 -6.98
N ARG A 485 4.25 -8.47 -7.48
CA ARG A 485 4.55 -9.79 -8.05
C ARG A 485 5.65 -10.51 -7.26
N PRO A 486 5.39 -10.98 -6.02
CA PRO A 486 6.45 -11.44 -5.12
C PRO A 486 7.28 -12.60 -5.67
N ASN A 487 6.70 -13.50 -6.49
CA ASN A 487 7.44 -14.57 -7.14
C ASN A 487 8.52 -14.03 -8.09
N PHE A 488 8.13 -13.04 -8.89
CA PHE A 488 9.01 -12.43 -9.88
C PHE A 488 10.15 -11.68 -9.17
N VAL A 489 9.80 -10.89 -8.14
CA VAL A 489 10.79 -10.16 -7.32
C VAL A 489 11.69 -11.14 -6.55
N SER A 490 11.17 -12.28 -6.11
CA SER A 490 11.98 -13.33 -5.47
C SER A 490 13.01 -13.95 -6.42
N ILE A 491 12.66 -14.12 -7.70
CA ILE A 491 13.57 -14.61 -8.74
C ILE A 491 14.63 -13.56 -9.04
N ASP A 492 14.21 -12.34 -9.38
CA ASP A 492 15.06 -11.21 -9.70
C ASP A 492 14.44 -9.92 -9.11
N PRO A 493 15.01 -9.37 -8.02
CA PRO A 493 14.42 -8.20 -7.36
C PRO A 493 14.34 -6.97 -8.24
N TYR A 494 15.22 -6.81 -9.23
CA TYR A 494 15.18 -5.66 -10.12
C TYR A 494 14.13 -5.86 -11.22
N ASN A 495 14.26 -6.94 -11.99
CA ASN A 495 13.36 -7.19 -13.12
C ASN A 495 11.93 -7.51 -12.64
N GLY A 496 11.78 -8.18 -11.50
CA GLY A 496 10.47 -8.45 -10.92
C GLY A 496 9.75 -7.17 -10.48
N THR A 497 10.48 -6.19 -9.94
CA THR A 497 9.89 -4.89 -9.60
C THR A 497 9.53 -4.09 -10.86
N LEU A 498 10.33 -4.19 -11.93
CA LEU A 498 9.95 -3.60 -13.22
C LEU A 498 8.67 -4.23 -13.76
N GLU A 499 8.52 -5.55 -13.68
CA GLU A 499 7.30 -6.26 -14.09
C GLU A 499 6.08 -5.83 -13.26
N THR A 500 6.21 -5.66 -11.94
CA THR A 500 5.13 -5.10 -11.10
C THR A 500 4.70 -3.70 -11.55
N LEU A 501 5.65 -2.83 -11.88
CA LEU A 501 5.35 -1.47 -12.37
C LEU A 501 4.73 -1.51 -13.77
N SER A 502 5.20 -2.40 -14.64
CA SER A 502 4.63 -2.61 -15.97
C SER A 502 3.18 -3.09 -15.90
N GLU A 503 2.87 -4.05 -15.03
CA GLU A 503 1.49 -4.52 -14.77
C GLU A 503 0.60 -3.36 -14.31
N ALA A 504 1.04 -2.57 -13.33
CA ALA A 504 0.28 -1.41 -12.87
C ALA A 504 0.01 -0.40 -14.00
N VAL A 505 0.97 -0.17 -14.90
CA VAL A 505 0.75 0.65 -16.10
C VAL A 505 -0.29 0.03 -17.03
N ARG A 506 -0.18 -1.28 -17.31
CA ARG A 506 -1.14 -1.95 -18.20
C ARG A 506 -2.55 -1.89 -17.62
N ASN A 507 -2.71 -2.07 -16.32
CA ASN A 507 -4.02 -1.99 -15.67
C ASN A 507 -4.71 -0.63 -15.89
N ILE A 508 -3.95 0.46 -15.77
CA ILE A 508 -4.44 1.81 -16.05
C ILE A 508 -4.78 1.98 -17.55
N VAL A 509 -3.91 1.49 -18.43
CA VAL A 509 -4.06 1.62 -19.89
C VAL A 509 -5.22 0.80 -20.42
N SER A 510 -5.38 -0.45 -20.00
CA SER A 510 -6.51 -1.33 -20.35
C SER A 510 -7.84 -0.68 -19.98
N THR A 511 -7.89 0.00 -18.83
CA THR A 511 -9.09 0.70 -18.34
C THR A 511 -9.36 2.05 -19.05
N GLY A 512 -8.44 2.55 -19.88
CA GLY A 512 -8.63 3.78 -20.67
C GLY A 512 -7.96 5.04 -20.13
N GLY A 513 -7.22 4.93 -19.04
CA GLY A 513 -6.49 6.05 -18.45
C GLY A 513 -5.06 6.17 -18.93
N LYS A 514 -4.38 7.20 -18.39
CA LYS A 514 -2.93 7.36 -18.49
C LYS A 514 -2.32 7.29 -17.09
N PRO A 515 -1.21 6.55 -16.88
CA PRO A 515 -0.48 6.57 -15.61
C PRO A 515 -0.12 8.01 -15.20
N ASN A 516 -0.29 8.35 -13.92
CA ASN A 516 -0.10 9.72 -13.43
C ASN A 516 0.79 9.82 -12.18
N SER A 517 0.64 8.95 -11.19
CA SER A 517 1.50 8.94 -10.01
C SER A 517 1.68 7.54 -9.41
N VAL A 518 2.76 7.39 -8.66
CA VAL A 518 3.16 6.13 -8.02
C VAL A 518 3.34 6.33 -6.52
N VAL A 519 2.85 5.37 -5.75
CA VAL A 519 3.10 5.22 -4.32
C VAL A 519 3.58 3.80 -4.07
N ASP A 520 4.64 3.66 -3.28
CA ASP A 520 5.22 2.35 -2.93
C ASP A 520 5.00 1.99 -1.45
N ALA A 521 4.70 0.72 -1.19
CA ALA A 521 4.80 0.13 0.15
C ALA A 521 5.78 -1.06 0.07
N LEU A 522 6.99 -0.84 0.58
CA LEU A 522 8.14 -1.74 0.44
C LEU A 522 8.23 -2.69 1.63
N ASN A 523 7.92 -3.97 1.42
CA ASN A 523 7.96 -4.98 2.48
C ASN A 523 9.11 -5.97 2.26
N PHE A 524 10.05 -6.00 3.22
CA PHE A 524 11.25 -6.83 3.16
C PHE A 524 11.56 -7.45 4.54
N GLY A 525 12.43 -8.45 4.54
CA GLY A 525 12.94 -9.12 5.73
C GLY A 525 13.90 -8.25 6.56
N ASN A 526 14.85 -8.89 7.25
CA ASN A 526 15.82 -8.16 8.08
C ASN A 526 16.90 -7.41 7.26
N PRO A 527 16.99 -6.06 7.32
CA PRO A 527 17.91 -5.25 6.53
C PRO A 527 19.38 -5.35 6.99
N GLU A 528 19.65 -6.00 8.11
CA GLU A 528 21.01 -6.26 8.58
C GLU A 528 21.70 -7.39 7.80
N ARG A 529 20.91 -8.21 7.12
CA ARG A 529 21.40 -9.24 6.21
C ARG A 529 21.65 -8.65 4.82
N GLN A 530 22.85 -8.88 4.29
CA GLN A 530 23.28 -8.26 3.04
C GLN A 530 22.48 -8.72 1.82
N ASP A 531 22.02 -9.97 1.79
CA ASP A 531 21.19 -10.52 0.72
C ASP A 531 19.79 -9.87 0.70
N ILE A 532 19.17 -9.68 1.88
CA ILE A 532 17.87 -8.99 2.01
C ILE A 532 18.00 -7.51 1.67
N MET A 533 19.05 -6.85 2.16
CA MET A 533 19.32 -5.46 1.79
C MET A 533 19.56 -5.32 0.29
N GLY A 534 20.14 -6.34 -0.36
CA GLY A 534 20.31 -6.40 -1.81
C GLY A 534 19.00 -6.46 -2.57
N GLN A 535 18.02 -7.23 -2.09
CA GLN A 535 16.67 -7.26 -2.65
C GLN A 535 16.02 -5.88 -2.58
N PHE A 536 16.04 -5.25 -1.39
CA PHE A 536 15.49 -3.90 -1.20
C PHE A 536 16.15 -2.87 -2.12
N VAL A 537 17.48 -2.83 -2.16
CA VAL A 537 18.22 -1.84 -2.98
C VAL A 537 17.91 -2.00 -4.47
N GLU A 538 17.83 -3.23 -4.97
CA GLU A 538 17.52 -3.48 -6.37
C GLU A 538 16.06 -3.17 -6.72
N SER A 539 15.10 -3.45 -5.83
CA SER A 539 13.69 -3.03 -6.03
C SER A 539 13.54 -1.51 -6.03
N VAL A 540 14.16 -0.79 -5.09
CA VAL A 540 14.13 0.68 -5.06
C VAL A 540 14.82 1.29 -6.29
N ARG A 541 15.90 0.67 -6.77
CA ARG A 541 16.57 1.06 -8.02
C ARG A 541 15.63 0.89 -9.22
N ALA A 542 14.91 -0.23 -9.31
CA ALA A 542 13.94 -0.50 -10.36
C ALA A 542 12.81 0.54 -10.39
N ILE A 543 12.23 0.87 -9.24
CA ILE A 543 11.21 1.92 -9.11
C ILE A 543 11.75 3.24 -9.66
N GLY A 544 12.94 3.66 -9.21
CA GLY A 544 13.53 4.91 -9.66
C GLY A 544 13.80 4.95 -11.17
N ASP A 545 14.33 3.86 -11.72
CA ASP A 545 14.67 3.76 -13.15
C ASP A 545 13.41 3.75 -14.03
N PHE A 546 12.37 3.02 -13.61
CA PHE A 546 11.07 2.99 -14.28
C PHE A 546 10.39 4.37 -14.26
N CYS A 547 10.26 4.98 -13.08
CA CYS A 547 9.60 6.27 -12.91
C CYS A 547 10.31 7.39 -13.70
N ARG A 548 11.66 7.37 -13.79
CA ARG A 548 12.39 8.27 -14.70
C ARG A 548 12.03 8.04 -16.16
N LYS A 549 11.99 6.79 -16.61
CA LYS A 549 11.69 6.43 -18.01
C LYS A 549 10.30 6.90 -18.44
N PHE A 550 9.29 6.74 -17.58
CA PHE A 550 7.90 7.12 -17.86
C PHE A 550 7.53 8.53 -17.39
N SER A 551 8.47 9.28 -16.80
CA SER A 551 8.21 10.60 -16.20
C SER A 551 7.05 10.57 -15.21
N LEU A 552 7.06 9.56 -14.33
CA LEU A 552 6.09 9.37 -13.26
C LEU A 552 6.69 9.85 -11.94
N PRO A 553 5.96 10.65 -11.15
CA PRO A 553 6.40 11.01 -9.82
C PRO A 553 6.17 9.88 -8.83
N VAL A 554 7.11 9.69 -7.91
CA VAL A 554 6.90 8.86 -6.72
C VAL A 554 6.56 9.80 -5.57
N VAL A 555 5.28 9.82 -5.20
CA VAL A 555 4.71 10.95 -4.43
C VAL A 555 4.65 10.68 -2.94
N ALA A 556 4.51 9.41 -2.56
CA ALA A 556 4.55 8.95 -1.19
C ALA A 556 5.06 7.51 -1.16
N GLY A 557 5.41 7.02 0.02
CA GLY A 557 5.68 5.61 0.20
C GLY A 557 5.83 5.22 1.66
N ASN A 558 6.13 3.94 1.88
CA ASN A 558 6.32 3.31 3.19
C ASN A 558 7.35 2.18 3.09
N VAL A 559 8.08 1.91 4.17
CA VAL A 559 9.03 0.80 4.26
C VAL A 559 8.79 -0.02 5.51
N SER A 560 8.49 -1.30 5.31
CA SER A 560 8.38 -2.31 6.36
C SER A 560 9.54 -3.28 6.25
N PHE A 561 10.46 -3.20 7.20
CA PHE A 561 11.53 -4.17 7.39
C PHE A 561 11.18 -5.18 8.49
N TYR A 562 12.07 -6.15 8.72
CA TYR A 562 11.94 -7.16 9.77
C TYR A 562 10.69 -8.04 9.64
N ASN A 563 10.16 -8.19 8.41
CA ASN A 563 9.13 -9.17 8.08
C ASN A 563 9.75 -10.57 8.00
N GLU A 564 10.13 -11.10 9.16
CA GLU A 564 10.83 -12.36 9.33
C GLU A 564 10.31 -13.06 10.59
N PHE A 565 10.29 -14.39 10.56
CA PHE A 565 10.05 -15.24 11.73
C PHE A 565 11.04 -16.40 11.75
N ARG A 566 11.86 -16.48 12.81
CA ARG A 566 12.86 -17.55 13.01
C ARG A 566 13.79 -17.77 11.80
N ASN A 567 14.42 -16.72 11.29
CA ASN A 567 15.31 -16.75 10.12
C ASN A 567 14.63 -17.19 8.80
N LYS A 568 13.29 -17.09 8.73
CA LYS A 568 12.54 -17.20 7.49
C LYS A 568 11.91 -15.87 7.17
N ASP A 569 12.37 -15.25 6.10
CA ASP A 569 11.81 -14.01 5.59
C ASP A 569 10.60 -14.28 4.71
N ILE A 570 9.75 -13.26 4.57
CA ILE A 570 8.80 -13.16 3.48
C ILE A 570 9.50 -13.15 2.11
N MET A 571 8.74 -13.37 1.04
CA MET A 571 9.20 -12.94 -0.30
C MET A 571 9.35 -11.41 -0.33
N PRO A 572 10.39 -10.85 -0.99
CA PRO A 572 10.51 -9.41 -1.20
C PRO A 572 9.27 -8.89 -1.95
N THR A 573 8.56 -7.94 -1.34
CA THR A 573 7.23 -7.51 -1.81
C THR A 573 7.15 -5.98 -1.87
N PRO A 574 7.67 -5.37 -2.97
CA PRO A 574 7.42 -3.98 -3.29
C PRO A 574 5.99 -3.85 -3.84
N THR A 575 5.07 -3.45 -2.98
CA THR A 575 3.68 -3.19 -3.36
C THR A 575 3.60 -1.81 -4.01
N ILE A 576 2.97 -1.74 -5.18
CA ILE A 576 2.84 -0.51 -5.95
C ILE A 576 1.37 -0.16 -6.04
N MET A 577 1.00 1.03 -5.56
CA MET A 577 -0.25 1.69 -5.89
C MET A 577 0.00 2.70 -7.00
N MET A 578 -0.67 2.53 -8.14
CA MET A 578 -0.58 3.45 -9.26
C MET A 578 -1.92 4.15 -9.46
N VAL A 579 -1.86 5.49 -9.57
CA VAL A 579 -3.00 6.31 -9.93
C VAL A 579 -2.84 6.80 -11.35
N GLY A 580 -3.86 6.58 -12.17
CA GLY A 580 -4.00 7.12 -13.51
C GLY A 580 -5.07 8.21 -13.58
N ILE A 581 -5.13 8.89 -14.72
CA ILE A 581 -6.10 9.95 -14.99
C ILE A 581 -6.84 9.69 -16.30
N ILE A 582 -8.12 10.04 -16.32
CA ILE A 582 -8.96 10.05 -17.53
C ILE A 582 -9.75 11.35 -17.57
N ASP A 583 -9.84 11.96 -18.75
CA ASP A 583 -10.52 13.26 -18.93
C ASP A 583 -12.04 13.13 -18.86
N ASP A 584 -12.57 11.97 -19.23
CA ASP A 584 -14.01 11.67 -19.26
C ASP A 584 -14.27 10.22 -18.86
N VAL A 585 -14.79 10.02 -17.65
CA VAL A 585 -15.08 8.69 -17.09
C VAL A 585 -16.10 7.89 -17.90
N THR A 586 -16.90 8.52 -18.78
CA THR A 586 -17.82 7.77 -19.66
C THR A 586 -17.09 6.98 -20.74
N LYS A 587 -15.80 7.27 -20.95
CA LYS A 587 -14.93 6.58 -21.90
C LYS A 587 -14.09 5.49 -21.25
N ALA A 588 -14.28 5.26 -19.95
CA ALA A 588 -13.62 4.15 -19.26
C ALA A 588 -14.02 2.82 -19.89
N ARG A 589 -13.04 1.92 -20.01
CA ARG A 589 -13.25 0.55 -20.48
C ARG A 589 -13.38 -0.41 -19.31
N THR A 590 -13.94 -1.56 -19.61
CA THR A 590 -14.06 -2.68 -18.67
C THR A 590 -13.62 -3.97 -19.36
N THR A 591 -13.19 -4.93 -18.55
CA THR A 591 -12.54 -6.17 -18.94
C THR A 591 -13.38 -7.06 -19.85
N TYR A 592 -14.66 -7.21 -19.53
CA TYR A 592 -15.50 -8.23 -20.16
C TYR A 592 -15.83 -8.01 -21.64
N PHE A 593 -15.96 -9.09 -22.42
CA PHE A 593 -16.37 -9.00 -23.83
C PHE A 593 -17.75 -8.35 -24.00
N LYS A 594 -17.86 -7.42 -24.96
CA LYS A 594 -19.08 -6.63 -25.16
C LYS A 594 -20.07 -7.30 -26.10
N LYS A 595 -19.59 -7.96 -27.16
CA LYS A 595 -20.47 -8.56 -28.18
C LYS A 595 -19.85 -9.81 -28.81
N ASN A 596 -20.70 -10.57 -29.51
CA ASN A 596 -20.27 -11.68 -30.36
C ASN A 596 -19.68 -11.16 -31.67
N LYS A 597 -18.81 -11.95 -32.30
CA LYS A 597 -18.15 -11.69 -33.58
C LYS A 597 -17.27 -10.44 -33.56
N SER A 598 -16.70 -10.11 -32.41
CA SER A 598 -15.61 -9.14 -32.29
C SER A 598 -14.27 -9.81 -32.56
N GLN A 599 -13.30 -9.06 -33.05
CA GLN A 599 -11.94 -9.54 -33.22
C GLN A 599 -11.18 -9.44 -31.91
N ILE A 600 -10.42 -10.50 -31.59
CA ILE A 600 -9.57 -10.54 -30.39
C ILE A 600 -8.13 -10.36 -30.84
N TYR A 601 -7.49 -9.31 -30.32
CA TYR A 601 -6.10 -8.98 -30.58
C TYR A 601 -5.26 -9.07 -29.33
N LEU A 602 -4.07 -9.61 -29.47
CA LEU A 602 -3.02 -9.58 -28.47
C LEU A 602 -2.00 -8.51 -28.87
N VAL A 603 -1.87 -7.49 -28.04
CA VAL A 603 -0.89 -6.40 -28.19
C VAL A 603 0.32 -6.71 -27.32
N GLY A 604 1.51 -6.43 -27.83
CA GLY A 604 2.77 -6.61 -27.11
C GLY A 604 3.46 -7.93 -27.44
N THR A 605 4.77 -7.99 -27.22
CA THR A 605 5.56 -9.18 -27.54
C THR A 605 5.32 -10.30 -26.52
N PRO A 606 4.91 -11.50 -26.97
CA PRO A 606 4.81 -12.66 -26.08
C PRO A 606 6.15 -13.00 -25.44
N CYS A 607 6.12 -13.23 -24.14
CA CYS A 607 7.28 -13.65 -23.38
C CYS A 607 7.42 -15.19 -23.42
N ASP A 608 8.57 -15.69 -23.87
CA ASP A 608 8.84 -17.13 -23.95
C ASP A 608 9.41 -17.65 -22.61
N ASN A 609 8.66 -17.47 -21.52
CA ASN A 609 9.13 -17.84 -20.18
C ASN A 609 7.99 -18.16 -19.20
N LEU A 610 8.18 -19.20 -18.38
CA LEU A 610 7.22 -19.62 -17.34
C LEU A 610 7.76 -19.41 -15.92
N SER A 611 8.97 -18.87 -15.77
CA SER A 611 9.60 -18.67 -14.46
C SER A 611 8.75 -17.74 -13.61
N GLY A 612 8.42 -18.17 -12.40
CA GLY A 612 7.61 -17.40 -11.45
C GLY A 612 6.10 -17.44 -11.71
N SER A 613 5.64 -18.07 -12.80
CA SER A 613 4.21 -18.15 -13.10
C SER A 613 3.46 -19.12 -12.19
N GLU A 614 2.15 -18.93 -12.08
CA GLU A 614 1.29 -19.85 -11.33
C GLU A 614 1.28 -21.25 -11.96
N TYR A 615 1.50 -21.34 -13.27
CA TYR A 615 1.72 -22.62 -13.97
C TYR A 615 3.01 -23.31 -13.52
N ALA A 616 4.12 -22.59 -13.39
CA ALA A 616 5.35 -23.16 -12.85
C ALA A 616 5.17 -23.59 -11.38
N ARG A 617 4.50 -22.76 -10.57
CA ARG A 617 4.19 -23.09 -9.17
C ARG A 617 3.30 -24.32 -9.02
N MET A 618 2.30 -24.48 -9.89
CA MET A 618 1.46 -25.69 -9.92
C MET A 618 2.29 -26.96 -10.23
N ASN A 619 3.40 -26.81 -10.95
CA ASN A 619 4.37 -27.87 -11.23
C ASN A 619 5.53 -27.94 -10.20
N ASN A 620 5.41 -27.25 -9.05
CA ASN A 620 6.43 -27.18 -8.00
C ASN A 620 7.79 -26.61 -8.46
N ILE A 621 7.77 -25.69 -9.42
CA ILE A 621 8.95 -24.97 -9.90
C ILE A 621 8.89 -23.53 -9.37
N PHE A 622 9.91 -23.14 -8.60
CA PHE A 622 10.00 -21.84 -7.93
C PHE A 622 11.26 -21.05 -8.29
N ASP A 623 12.21 -21.69 -8.98
CA ASP A 623 13.41 -21.07 -9.51
C ASP A 623 13.22 -20.70 -10.99
N GLY A 624 14.17 -19.93 -11.53
CA GLY A 624 14.16 -19.60 -12.94
C GLY A 624 14.91 -18.33 -13.27
N PHE A 625 14.66 -17.83 -14.46
CA PHE A 625 15.21 -16.59 -14.98
C PHE A 625 14.07 -15.70 -15.45
N LEU A 626 14.07 -14.44 -15.01
CA LEU A 626 13.07 -13.45 -15.43
C LEU A 626 13.69 -12.50 -16.47
N PRO A 627 13.21 -12.47 -17.72
CA PRO A 627 13.63 -11.47 -18.69
C PRO A 627 13.13 -10.08 -18.26
N ALA A 628 13.88 -9.04 -18.61
CA ALA A 628 13.44 -7.67 -18.34
C ALA A 628 12.26 -7.28 -19.25
N PRO A 629 11.24 -6.59 -18.73
CA PRO A 629 10.15 -6.08 -19.55
C PRO A 629 10.67 -5.03 -20.54
N ASN A 630 10.11 -5.01 -21.75
CA ASN A 630 10.50 -4.04 -22.77
C ASN A 630 9.82 -2.69 -22.51
N LEU A 631 10.48 -1.81 -21.75
CA LEU A 631 9.89 -0.52 -21.38
C LEU A 631 9.65 0.44 -22.57
N SER A 632 10.35 0.26 -23.69
CA SER A 632 10.11 1.08 -24.89
C SER A 632 8.89 0.61 -25.67
N GLU A 633 8.65 -0.70 -25.70
CA GLU A 633 7.40 -1.27 -26.23
C GLU A 633 6.21 -0.85 -25.36
N LEU A 634 6.31 -0.96 -24.04
CA LEU A 634 5.25 -0.51 -23.12
C LEU A 634 4.93 0.99 -23.30
N GLN A 635 5.95 1.82 -23.52
CA GLN A 635 5.73 3.25 -23.81
C GLN A 635 4.93 3.49 -25.10
N LEU A 636 5.21 2.71 -26.15
CA LEU A 636 4.45 2.75 -27.40
C LEU A 636 3.03 2.22 -27.21
N GLU A 637 2.83 1.15 -26.43
CA GLU A 637 1.51 0.61 -26.11
C GLU A 637 0.62 1.66 -25.43
N ILE A 638 1.14 2.37 -24.42
CA ILE A 638 0.42 3.49 -23.76
C ILE A 638 -0.05 4.52 -24.80
N GLU A 639 0.84 4.94 -25.70
CA GLU A 639 0.54 5.95 -26.71
C GLU A 639 -0.54 5.46 -27.69
N LYS A 640 -0.36 4.27 -28.26
CA LYS A 640 -1.22 3.72 -29.31
C LYS A 640 -2.60 3.34 -28.78
N ILE A 641 -2.66 2.64 -27.64
CA ILE A 641 -3.93 2.28 -26.98
C ILE A 641 -4.66 3.54 -26.54
N GLY A 642 -3.95 4.53 -25.97
CA GLY A 642 -4.55 5.80 -25.60
C GLY A 642 -5.16 6.56 -26.78
N LYS A 643 -4.48 6.57 -27.93
CA LYS A 643 -4.95 7.23 -29.16
C LYS A 643 -6.15 6.51 -29.80
N PHE A 644 -6.15 5.18 -29.80
CA PHE A 644 -7.23 4.37 -30.39
C PHE A 644 -8.35 4.02 -29.41
N SER A 645 -8.26 4.54 -28.18
CA SER A 645 -9.17 4.28 -27.05
C SER A 645 -10.67 4.27 -27.39
N PRO A 646 -11.24 5.17 -28.22
CA PRO A 646 -12.67 5.18 -28.52
C PRO A 646 -13.20 3.96 -29.29
N TYR A 647 -12.31 3.19 -29.93
CA TYR A 647 -12.67 2.07 -30.82
C TYR A 647 -12.39 0.70 -30.19
N ILE A 648 -11.81 0.68 -28.99
CA ILE A 648 -11.54 -0.53 -28.22
C ILE A 648 -12.77 -0.83 -27.37
N LEU A 649 -13.43 -1.98 -27.60
CA LEU A 649 -14.67 -2.35 -26.93
C LEU A 649 -14.44 -2.80 -25.49
N SER A 650 -13.43 -3.64 -25.30
CA SER A 650 -12.94 -4.10 -24.00
C SER A 650 -11.45 -4.38 -24.09
N ALA A 651 -10.79 -4.36 -22.93
CA ALA A 651 -9.37 -4.62 -22.83
C ALA A 651 -9.07 -5.26 -21.47
N HIS A 652 -8.06 -6.13 -21.44
CA HIS A 652 -7.58 -6.77 -20.22
C HIS A 652 -6.08 -7.01 -20.31
N ASP A 653 -5.37 -6.69 -19.24
CA ASP A 653 -3.95 -7.00 -19.11
C ASP A 653 -3.69 -8.52 -19.04
N VAL A 654 -2.48 -8.94 -19.45
CA VAL A 654 -2.02 -10.32 -19.24
C VAL A 654 -1.07 -10.34 -18.04
N SER A 655 -1.56 -10.88 -16.93
CA SER A 655 -0.88 -10.93 -15.63
C SER A 655 -0.89 -12.36 -15.06
N ASP A 656 -1.36 -12.55 -13.83
CA ASP A 656 -1.35 -13.85 -13.16
C ASP A 656 -2.22 -14.88 -13.92
N GLY A 657 -1.65 -16.06 -14.15
CA GLY A 657 -2.26 -17.11 -14.97
C GLY A 657 -2.18 -16.91 -16.49
N GLY A 658 -1.62 -15.79 -16.95
CA GLY A 658 -1.25 -15.55 -18.34
C GLY A 658 -2.43 -15.31 -19.28
N LEU A 659 -2.18 -15.47 -20.59
CA LEU A 659 -3.16 -15.22 -21.64
C LEU A 659 -4.45 -16.03 -21.44
N PHE A 660 -4.33 -17.24 -20.89
CA PHE A 660 -5.48 -18.08 -20.60
C PHE A 660 -6.43 -17.42 -19.60
N MET A 661 -5.91 -16.96 -18.45
CA MET A 661 -6.74 -16.31 -17.43
C MET A 661 -7.33 -15.00 -17.96
N ALA A 662 -6.53 -14.18 -18.64
CA ALA A 662 -7.04 -12.94 -19.22
C ALA A 662 -8.26 -13.19 -20.12
N LEU A 663 -8.16 -14.11 -21.09
CA LEU A 663 -9.29 -14.41 -21.97
C LEU A 663 -10.48 -15.03 -21.22
N ALA A 664 -10.22 -15.94 -20.27
CA ALA A 664 -11.27 -16.55 -19.46
C ALA A 664 -12.03 -15.51 -18.64
N GLU A 665 -11.34 -14.57 -18.00
CA GLU A 665 -11.92 -13.50 -17.19
C GLU A 665 -12.75 -12.52 -18.05
N MET A 666 -12.29 -12.20 -19.26
CA MET A 666 -13.09 -11.43 -20.22
C MET A 666 -14.41 -12.16 -20.59
N SER A 667 -14.36 -13.49 -20.74
CA SER A 667 -15.53 -14.33 -20.99
C SER A 667 -16.46 -14.42 -19.78
N PHE A 668 -15.92 -14.62 -18.58
CA PHE A 668 -16.70 -14.72 -17.34
C PHE A 668 -17.59 -13.50 -17.15
N GLY A 669 -17.03 -12.32 -17.41
CA GLY A 669 -17.69 -11.03 -17.28
C GLY A 669 -18.97 -10.84 -18.13
N SER A 670 -19.18 -11.68 -19.14
CA SER A 670 -20.22 -11.49 -20.17
C SER A 670 -21.05 -12.75 -20.47
N GLY A 671 -20.50 -13.93 -20.17
CA GLY A 671 -21.00 -15.22 -20.65
C GLY A 671 -20.71 -15.48 -22.14
N ILE A 672 -20.02 -14.57 -22.82
CA ILE A 672 -19.65 -14.72 -24.24
C ILE A 672 -18.35 -15.52 -24.30
N GLY A 673 -18.38 -16.63 -25.03
CA GLY A 673 -17.22 -17.45 -25.32
C GLY A 673 -16.26 -16.83 -26.33
N PHE A 674 -15.24 -17.58 -26.72
CA PHE A 674 -14.32 -17.22 -27.79
C PHE A 674 -13.79 -18.45 -28.51
N ASN A 675 -13.34 -18.23 -29.75
CA ASN A 675 -12.52 -19.17 -30.49
C ASN A 675 -11.22 -18.48 -30.88
N ILE A 676 -10.09 -19.01 -30.42
CA ILE A 676 -8.76 -18.52 -30.75
C ILE A 676 -7.88 -19.61 -31.35
N ASP A 677 -6.88 -19.21 -32.14
CA ASP A 677 -5.79 -20.07 -32.61
C ASP A 677 -4.43 -19.53 -32.12
N LEU A 678 -3.69 -20.37 -31.40
CA LEU A 678 -2.37 -20.05 -30.82
C LEU A 678 -1.22 -20.11 -31.82
N GLY A 679 -1.46 -20.56 -33.04
CA GLY A 679 -0.43 -20.83 -34.05
C GLY A 679 0.35 -19.59 -34.49
N ASN A 680 -0.24 -18.40 -34.36
CA ASN A 680 0.40 -17.13 -34.72
C ASN A 680 0.91 -16.32 -33.52
N VAL A 681 0.72 -16.80 -32.28
CA VAL A 681 1.16 -16.08 -31.07
C VAL A 681 2.69 -16.06 -30.98
N SER A 682 3.31 -17.24 -30.97
CA SER A 682 4.77 -17.41 -30.96
C SER A 682 5.16 -18.80 -31.49
N ALA A 683 6.46 -19.07 -31.60
CA ALA A 683 6.97 -20.41 -31.92
C ALA A 683 7.15 -21.31 -30.68
N SER A 684 6.75 -20.83 -29.49
CA SER A 684 6.84 -21.57 -28.24
C SER A 684 5.84 -22.73 -28.20
N ARG A 685 5.96 -23.60 -27.20
CA ARG A 685 4.94 -24.61 -26.90
C ARG A 685 3.65 -23.99 -26.33
N SER A 686 2.53 -24.71 -26.42
CA SER A 686 1.20 -24.24 -26.05
C SER A 686 1.13 -23.72 -24.62
N SER A 687 1.72 -24.44 -23.66
CA SER A 687 1.74 -24.02 -22.25
C SER A 687 2.47 -22.69 -22.01
N VAL A 688 3.52 -22.38 -22.77
CA VAL A 688 4.21 -21.09 -22.64
C VAL A 688 3.34 -19.97 -23.19
N LYS A 689 2.70 -20.19 -24.35
CA LYS A 689 1.78 -19.21 -24.96
C LYS A 689 0.61 -18.85 -24.05
N LEU A 690 0.08 -19.86 -23.34
CA LEU A 690 -1.11 -19.71 -22.51
C LEU A 690 -0.81 -19.17 -21.11
N PHE A 691 0.30 -19.61 -20.49
CA PHE A 691 0.53 -19.41 -19.06
C PHE A 691 1.81 -18.64 -18.73
N SER A 692 2.47 -18.06 -19.73
CA SER A 692 3.48 -17.04 -19.48
C SER A 692 2.82 -15.79 -18.90
N GLU A 693 3.44 -15.23 -17.87
CA GLU A 693 2.93 -14.05 -17.17
C GLU A 693 3.91 -12.86 -17.23
N CYS A 694 5.06 -13.00 -17.91
CA CYS A 694 6.01 -11.90 -18.14
C CYS A 694 5.73 -11.17 -19.45
N GLY A 695 6.33 -9.99 -19.61
CA GLY A 695 6.15 -9.15 -20.79
C GLY A 695 5.02 -8.14 -20.64
N ASN A 696 4.65 -7.48 -21.73
CA ASN A 696 3.76 -6.31 -21.73
C ASN A 696 2.36 -6.57 -22.31
N GLN A 697 1.92 -7.82 -22.34
CA GLN A 697 0.78 -8.17 -23.19
C GLN A 697 -0.55 -7.61 -22.68
N ILE A 698 -1.39 -7.14 -23.62
CA ILE A 698 -2.77 -6.71 -23.37
C ILE A 698 -3.66 -7.36 -24.43
N VAL A 699 -4.79 -7.92 -24.00
CA VAL A 699 -5.85 -8.42 -24.87
C VAL A 699 -6.83 -7.29 -25.17
N LEU A 700 -7.18 -7.10 -26.44
CA LEU A 700 -8.15 -6.10 -26.90
C LEU A 700 -9.29 -6.77 -27.69
N GLU A 701 -10.52 -6.35 -27.41
CA GLU A 701 -11.69 -6.63 -28.24
C GLU A 701 -11.92 -5.46 -29.21
N ILE A 702 -11.87 -5.74 -30.51
CA ILE A 702 -12.02 -4.76 -31.57
C ILE A 702 -13.26 -5.08 -32.40
N ASP A 703 -14.06 -4.05 -32.68
CA ASP A 703 -15.16 -4.16 -33.64
C ASP A 703 -14.59 -4.44 -35.05
N PRO A 704 -15.06 -5.45 -35.79
CA PRO A 704 -14.58 -5.70 -37.15
C PRO A 704 -14.65 -4.48 -38.08
N ILE A 705 -15.58 -3.55 -37.82
CA ILE A 705 -15.71 -2.31 -38.59
C ILE A 705 -14.47 -1.41 -38.44
N HIS A 706 -13.72 -1.53 -37.35
CA HIS A 706 -12.55 -0.70 -37.03
C HIS A 706 -11.22 -1.43 -37.17
N GLU A 707 -11.22 -2.65 -37.73
CA GLU A 707 -10.04 -3.52 -37.78
C GLU A 707 -8.93 -2.95 -38.69
N GLU A 708 -9.31 -2.34 -39.81
CA GLU A 708 -8.35 -1.74 -40.74
C GLU A 708 -7.67 -0.52 -40.10
N GLU A 709 -8.44 0.37 -39.46
CA GLU A 709 -7.86 1.51 -38.75
C GLU A 709 -7.01 1.09 -37.56
N PHE A 710 -7.43 0.05 -36.83
CA PHE A 710 -6.68 -0.52 -35.71
C PHE A 710 -5.32 -1.05 -36.19
N THR A 711 -5.30 -1.93 -37.18
CA THR A 711 -4.05 -2.52 -37.68
C THR A 711 -3.10 -1.47 -38.26
N ALA A 712 -3.63 -0.43 -38.92
CA ALA A 712 -2.83 0.68 -39.43
C ALA A 712 -2.18 1.53 -38.31
N GLU A 713 -2.92 1.83 -37.23
CA GLU A 713 -2.40 2.62 -36.10
C GLU A 713 -1.31 1.88 -35.31
N PHE A 714 -1.45 0.55 -35.21
CA PHE A 714 -0.58 -0.33 -34.42
C PHE A 714 0.56 -0.98 -35.21
N LYS A 715 0.83 -0.56 -36.46
CA LYS A 715 1.90 -1.12 -37.32
C LYS A 715 3.30 -1.13 -36.70
N ASP A 716 3.57 -0.22 -35.76
CA ASP A 716 4.88 -0.05 -35.09
C ASP A 716 4.96 -0.90 -33.81
N LEU A 717 3.87 -1.59 -33.44
CA LEU A 717 3.77 -2.51 -32.32
C LEU A 717 3.58 -3.94 -32.84
N LYS A 718 4.04 -4.91 -32.05
CA LYS A 718 3.69 -6.30 -32.31
C LYS A 718 2.24 -6.51 -31.89
N ILE A 719 1.38 -6.77 -32.87
CA ILE A 719 -0.01 -7.17 -32.65
C ILE A 719 -0.31 -8.48 -33.36
N VAL A 720 -1.12 -9.33 -32.74
CA VAL A 720 -1.54 -10.61 -33.31
C VAL A 720 -3.05 -10.73 -33.17
N ARG A 721 -3.75 -10.93 -34.28
CA ARG A 721 -5.15 -11.37 -34.25
C ARG A 721 -5.15 -12.84 -33.81
N ILE A 722 -5.71 -13.12 -32.65
CA ILE A 722 -5.73 -14.48 -32.08
C ILE A 722 -7.06 -15.19 -32.31
N GLY A 723 -8.15 -14.46 -32.56
CA GLY A 723 -9.44 -15.11 -32.80
C GLY A 723 -10.62 -14.15 -32.78
N GLU A 724 -11.78 -14.70 -32.43
CA GLU A 724 -13.04 -13.95 -32.34
C GLU A 724 -13.89 -14.35 -31.13
N THR A 725 -14.69 -13.40 -30.64
CA THR A 725 -15.68 -13.66 -29.58
C THR A 725 -16.89 -14.37 -30.16
N GLY A 726 -17.50 -15.28 -29.41
CA GLY A 726 -18.66 -16.02 -29.91
C GLY A 726 -19.14 -17.15 -29.02
N GLY A 727 -20.45 -17.38 -29.02
CA GLY A 727 -21.06 -18.53 -28.36
C GLY A 727 -20.93 -18.48 -26.82
N ASP A 728 -20.94 -19.66 -26.21
CA ASP A 728 -20.88 -19.89 -24.75
C ASP A 728 -19.73 -20.85 -24.37
N ARG A 729 -18.75 -21.02 -25.25
CA ARG A 729 -17.62 -21.94 -25.08
C ARG A 729 -16.29 -21.23 -25.23
N ILE A 730 -15.30 -21.67 -24.46
CA ILE A 730 -13.89 -21.31 -24.57
C ILE A 730 -13.22 -22.37 -25.44
N ILE A 731 -12.92 -22.00 -26.68
CA ILE A 731 -12.27 -22.86 -27.67
C ILE A 731 -10.87 -22.32 -27.96
N ILE A 732 -9.87 -23.16 -27.69
CA ILE A 732 -8.46 -22.85 -27.95
C ILE A 732 -7.92 -23.91 -28.88
N ASP A 733 -7.60 -23.51 -30.10
CA ASP A 733 -6.96 -24.34 -31.09
C ASP A 733 -5.48 -23.94 -31.26
N GLU A 734 -4.67 -24.85 -31.78
CA GLU A 734 -3.32 -24.55 -32.25
C GLU A 734 -3.06 -25.28 -33.58
N TYR A 735 -2.91 -24.51 -34.65
CA TYR A 735 -2.79 -25.06 -36.01
C TYR A 735 -3.95 -26.03 -36.35
N GLY A 736 -5.16 -25.68 -35.91
CA GLY A 736 -6.37 -26.49 -36.08
C GLY A 736 -6.49 -27.73 -35.18
N MET A 737 -5.55 -27.96 -34.26
CA MET A 737 -5.68 -28.97 -33.21
C MET A 737 -6.41 -28.37 -32.01
N ASN A 738 -7.52 -28.97 -31.60
CA ASN A 738 -8.26 -28.51 -30.42
C ASN A 738 -7.53 -28.89 -29.13
N LEU A 739 -7.20 -27.87 -28.34
CA LEU A 739 -6.51 -28.02 -27.05
C LEU A 739 -7.47 -27.88 -25.87
N VAL A 740 -8.35 -26.89 -25.94
CA VAL A 740 -9.41 -26.65 -24.94
C VAL A 740 -10.73 -26.46 -25.64
N ASP A 741 -11.78 -27.08 -25.11
CA ASP A 741 -13.16 -26.87 -25.54
C ASP A 741 -14.09 -27.08 -24.33
N LEU A 742 -14.34 -26.00 -23.58
CA LEU A 742 -15.13 -26.01 -22.34
C LEU A 742 -16.27 -24.97 -22.39
N PRO A 743 -17.45 -25.26 -21.81
CA PRO A 743 -18.43 -24.22 -21.53
C PRO A 743 -17.84 -23.11 -20.65
N VAL A 744 -18.13 -21.85 -20.95
CA VAL A 744 -17.73 -20.70 -20.10
C VAL A 744 -18.22 -20.90 -18.67
N GLN A 745 -19.43 -21.44 -18.51
CA GLN A 745 -20.06 -21.64 -17.21
C GLN A 745 -19.29 -22.62 -16.31
N ASP A 746 -18.74 -23.70 -16.87
CA ASP A 746 -18.03 -24.73 -16.10
C ASP A 746 -16.73 -24.16 -15.50
N LEU A 747 -15.99 -23.39 -16.31
CA LEU A 747 -14.79 -22.69 -15.86
C LEU A 747 -15.14 -21.59 -14.84
N ARG A 748 -16.21 -20.82 -15.12
CA ARG A 748 -16.67 -19.76 -14.21
C ARG A 748 -17.03 -20.31 -12.84
N GLU A 749 -17.75 -21.43 -12.77
CA GLU A 749 -18.14 -22.04 -11.48
C GLU A 749 -16.91 -22.45 -10.65
N ARG A 750 -15.90 -23.04 -11.29
CA ARG A 750 -14.63 -23.40 -10.63
C ARG A 750 -13.84 -22.18 -10.17
N TRP A 751 -13.80 -21.13 -10.99
CA TRP A 751 -13.14 -19.88 -10.67
C TRP A 751 -13.84 -19.15 -9.52
N GLU A 752 -15.17 -19.03 -9.57
CA GLU A 752 -15.98 -18.32 -8.57
C GLU A 752 -15.83 -18.92 -7.17
N HIS A 753 -15.78 -20.25 -7.06
CA HIS A 753 -15.77 -20.97 -5.79
C HIS A 753 -14.39 -21.43 -5.31
N GLY A 754 -13.30 -21.07 -6.02
CA GLY A 754 -11.95 -21.54 -5.68
C GLY A 754 -11.49 -21.14 -4.27
N LEU A 755 -11.97 -20.01 -3.76
CA LEU A 755 -11.62 -19.51 -2.41
C LEU A 755 -12.62 -19.90 -1.31
N ASP A 756 -13.83 -20.37 -1.67
CA ASP A 756 -14.94 -20.62 -0.74
C ASP A 756 -14.60 -21.63 0.35
N ALA A 757 -13.82 -22.66 0.01
CA ALA A 757 -13.42 -23.70 0.97
C ALA A 757 -12.58 -23.16 2.15
N TYR A 758 -11.99 -21.96 1.98
CA TYR A 758 -11.03 -21.36 2.90
C TYR A 758 -11.57 -20.15 3.66
N ILE A 759 -12.81 -19.73 3.40
CA ILE A 759 -13.44 -18.56 4.06
C ILE A 759 -14.42 -18.95 5.14
#